data_AF-A0A6G3QL88-F1
#
_entry.id   AF-A0A6G3QL88-F1
#
_cell.length_a   1.000
_cell.length_b   1.000
_cell.length_c   1.000
_cell.angle_alpha   90.00
_cell.angle_beta   90.00
_cell.angle_gamma   90.00
#
_symmetry.space_group_name_H-M   'P 1'
#
loop_
_entity.id
_entity.type
_entity.pdbx_description
1 polymer ?
#
loop_
_entity_poly.entity_id
_entity_poly.type
_entity_poly.pdbx_seq_one_letter_code
_entity_poly.pdbx_strand_id
1 'polypeptide(L)'
;MTRQTLVVSQNRPGAHRSITEALRHAVNGAVVSVAAGRYEESLRLSRTVTLCAEGEAGSVEVVSASGSTVVVDAEAVQLSGLVIVGTDTDAPVVEVRRGEAVLDGCRVSGAGWTAVLAWQTGVLVARGCRVENPGGAGVVVTSPAGNTLEASQVSRVGSSAVVVAEAGRLTVRGCTLEESGGNGVCVNGHGEAVVEDTAISGSAKPAVVVEQDGRAAFRKVTVTGSASLDAYLTSTAAAVFTDCSFSGSAAQSVQIAGGSRPVLRGCALTGAAHNGLQVTGGARPVVEDCEIDGAPLGVVVDSGSAPAFRNVTVRGASQHAVVASGKSSASFDSLTVSGGGNRPVRADGESSLVLDGGRIEVPENGTGITLTDGADGRFTGLRVSGPGGDSTAIAVDAGARAVMESAVLEGCGVLVGTGGSAGIRGTGITGAGTDGILVLEGGTLTASDCRVSGSGGHGMDLRGPAGAEVDGCTVTGNAGEGIRFAPEDRVSVRGCDIRDNGTTAPHAAPRAEEQSPRRGRAASEEGGVGGTHDDPSAAGTESRPALGTGPLADLDALVGLESVKQEVTGLINLNQMTKRRQEMGLPMPPMSRHLVFAGPPGTGKTTVARLYGAVLAELGILSQGHIVEVSRADLVAQIIGGTAIKTTEVFNKAVGGVLFIDEAYTLTNQNKGSGPDFGQEAVETLMKLMEDHRDSIVVIVAGYSELMEQFLSSNPGMASRFSRTVAFPNYSVDELVTIVRGLCDKHYYEMSDGALEALTRYFELVPKGPTFGNGRIARKVFESMISRQASRLAANPPSRDTELSRLSEDDVDLVPGDDHDAPAGAASSTPGKRADRRLASLVGLDGIRESLPARVAGLARLRAGGQPTSGLANVVLAGPPGSGRRAVAALYGHMLAEQGLLPTGTVHPVPLSAVPDGWPGQAAAYASSLFEEAAGGVLLLEWDRPFSARPAAGRTAVLEALPGCVARSPEVVVLLSGEDDDLRALPQESSTLAGCFSEYLRLAPYRAEELAELAVRRLLRLGHVLDAAARQAVDIRAAELPTALGVFGARLFADRVSAVAGRREVSAEAVAAVPTGTAAIPVRV
;
A
#
# COMPACT_ATOMS: atom_id res chain seq x y z
N MET A 1 -36.38 -51.91 18.00
CA MET A 1 -35.62 -51.74 19.27
C MET A 1 -36.02 -50.42 19.87
N THR A 2 -36.37 -50.37 21.16
CA THR A 2 -36.67 -49.12 21.87
C THR A 2 -35.39 -48.28 22.01
N ARG A 3 -35.38 -47.04 21.51
CA ARG A 3 -34.27 -46.11 21.76
C ARG A 3 -34.14 -45.90 23.28
N GLN A 4 -32.92 -45.98 23.80
CA GLN A 4 -32.65 -45.67 25.20
C GLN A 4 -32.88 -44.16 25.40
N THR A 5 -33.75 -43.79 26.33
CA THR A 5 -33.92 -42.40 26.76
C THR A 5 -33.28 -42.20 28.12
N LEU A 6 -32.35 -41.25 28.20
CA LEU A 6 -31.71 -40.82 29.44
C LEU A 6 -32.20 -39.41 29.77
N VAL A 7 -32.42 -39.13 31.05
CA VAL A 7 -32.84 -37.81 31.53
C VAL A 7 -31.71 -37.22 32.35
N VAL A 8 -31.33 -35.99 32.04
CA VAL A 8 -30.36 -35.18 32.80
C VAL A 8 -31.11 -34.08 33.52
N SER A 9 -30.90 -33.95 34.82
CA SER A 9 -31.44 -32.84 35.62
C SER A 9 -30.68 -32.71 36.93
N GLN A 10 -30.30 -31.48 37.26
CA GLN A 10 -29.72 -31.16 38.57
C GLN A 10 -30.70 -31.39 39.73
N ASN A 11 -32.03 -31.44 39.48
CA ASN A 11 -33.06 -31.45 40.52
C ASN A 11 -34.05 -32.64 40.48
N ARG A 12 -34.27 -33.28 39.33
CA ARG A 12 -35.27 -34.37 39.18
C ARG A 12 -34.74 -35.69 39.80
N PRO A 13 -35.44 -36.33 40.75
CA PRO A 13 -35.02 -37.64 41.29
C PRO A 13 -34.95 -38.72 40.19
N GLY A 14 -33.90 -39.54 40.21
CA GLY A 14 -33.69 -40.60 39.21
C GLY A 14 -33.09 -40.14 37.88
N ALA A 15 -32.86 -38.84 37.68
CA ALA A 15 -32.10 -38.31 36.54
C ALA A 15 -30.59 -38.29 36.83
N HIS A 16 -29.78 -38.33 35.77
CA HIS A 16 -28.33 -38.05 35.84
C HIS A 16 -28.10 -36.59 36.20
N ARG A 17 -27.04 -36.29 36.96
CA ARG A 17 -26.77 -34.92 37.45
C ARG A 17 -26.00 -34.07 36.45
N SER A 18 -25.26 -34.68 35.52
CA SER A 18 -24.60 -34.01 34.41
C SER A 18 -24.80 -34.74 33.08
N ILE A 19 -24.57 -34.04 31.98
CA ILE A 19 -24.66 -34.58 30.62
C ILE A 19 -23.53 -35.61 30.41
N THR A 20 -22.30 -35.33 30.87
CA THR A 20 -21.16 -36.26 30.85
C THR A 20 -21.47 -37.57 31.58
N GLU A 21 -22.21 -37.53 32.68
CA GLU A 21 -22.65 -38.73 33.39
C GLU A 21 -23.59 -39.58 32.51
N ALA A 22 -24.63 -38.96 31.93
CA ALA A 22 -25.54 -39.66 31.01
C ALA A 22 -24.82 -40.23 29.78
N LEU A 23 -23.88 -39.48 29.19
CA LEU A 23 -23.10 -39.92 28.03
C LEU A 23 -22.23 -41.16 28.30
N ARG A 24 -21.77 -41.37 29.55
CA ARG A 24 -21.08 -42.62 29.93
C ARG A 24 -22.02 -43.83 29.90
N HIS A 25 -23.30 -43.63 30.22
CA HIS A 25 -24.35 -44.67 30.24
C HIS A 25 -25.14 -44.80 28.94
N ALA A 26 -24.91 -43.92 27.96
CA ALA A 26 -25.54 -43.92 26.65
C ALA A 26 -25.00 -45.03 25.74
N VAL A 27 -25.91 -45.81 25.15
CA VAL A 27 -25.63 -46.69 23.99
C VAL A 27 -25.75 -45.90 22.67
N ASN A 28 -25.23 -46.47 21.57
CA ASN A 28 -25.41 -45.87 20.24
C ASN A 28 -26.92 -45.74 19.89
N GLY A 29 -27.32 -44.55 19.46
CA GLY A 29 -28.71 -44.18 19.17
C GLY A 29 -29.55 -43.76 20.39
N ALA A 30 -28.91 -43.53 21.55
CA ALA A 30 -29.59 -43.02 22.74
C ALA A 30 -30.00 -41.54 22.59
N VAL A 31 -31.11 -41.19 23.24
CA VAL A 31 -31.64 -39.82 23.34
C VAL A 31 -31.43 -39.33 24.77
N VAL A 32 -30.71 -38.22 24.92
CA VAL A 32 -30.43 -37.55 26.20
C VAL A 32 -31.29 -36.30 26.28
N SER A 33 -32.31 -36.35 27.14
CA SER A 33 -33.24 -35.27 27.43
C SER A 33 -32.71 -34.44 28.59
N VAL A 34 -32.35 -33.19 28.34
CA VAL A 34 -31.65 -32.32 29.31
C VAL A 34 -32.62 -31.28 29.86
N ALA A 35 -32.93 -31.34 31.16
CA ALA A 35 -33.75 -30.35 31.82
C ALA A 35 -33.05 -28.99 31.93
N ALA A 36 -33.83 -27.91 31.87
CA ALA A 36 -33.36 -26.53 32.02
C ALA A 36 -32.37 -26.35 33.20
N GLY A 37 -31.28 -25.62 32.93
CA GLY A 37 -30.16 -25.43 33.87
C GLY A 37 -28.86 -25.09 33.16
N ARG A 38 -27.85 -24.72 33.96
CA ARG A 38 -26.49 -24.40 33.51
C ARG A 38 -25.53 -25.52 33.91
N TYR A 39 -24.83 -26.08 32.93
CA TYR A 39 -24.01 -27.28 33.02
C TYR A 39 -22.55 -26.93 32.68
N GLU A 40 -21.69 -26.86 33.69
CA GLU A 40 -20.26 -26.56 33.51
C GLU A 40 -19.47 -27.84 33.19
N GLU A 41 -19.40 -28.21 31.91
CA GLU A 41 -18.73 -29.43 31.43
C GLU A 41 -18.33 -29.34 29.94
N SER A 42 -17.25 -30.04 29.58
CA SER A 42 -16.82 -30.23 28.17
C SER A 42 -17.33 -31.59 27.67
N LEU A 43 -18.15 -31.56 26.61
CA LEU A 43 -18.82 -32.73 26.05
C LEU A 43 -17.97 -33.36 24.94
N ARG A 44 -17.43 -34.56 25.18
CA ARG A 44 -16.78 -35.37 24.14
C ARG A 44 -17.74 -36.44 23.65
N LEU A 45 -18.24 -36.26 22.43
CA LEU A 45 -19.27 -37.07 21.81
C LEU A 45 -18.61 -38.08 20.85
N SER A 46 -18.31 -39.27 21.37
CA SER A 46 -17.64 -40.38 20.67
C SER A 46 -18.57 -41.55 20.32
N ARG A 47 -19.89 -41.33 20.41
CA ARG A 47 -20.95 -42.30 20.13
C ARG A 47 -22.11 -41.61 19.43
N THR A 48 -22.91 -42.38 18.69
CA THR A 48 -24.13 -41.88 18.06
C THR A 48 -25.14 -41.49 19.14
N VAL A 49 -25.46 -40.20 19.30
CA VAL A 49 -26.38 -39.71 20.34
C VAL A 49 -27.18 -38.49 19.89
N THR A 50 -28.38 -38.32 20.45
CA THR A 50 -29.20 -37.12 20.31
C THR A 50 -29.29 -36.43 21.67
N LEU A 51 -28.88 -35.15 21.78
CA LEU A 51 -29.05 -34.32 22.97
C LEU A 51 -30.13 -33.26 22.68
N CYS A 52 -31.18 -33.22 23.49
CA CYS A 52 -32.28 -32.27 23.36
C CYS A 52 -32.49 -31.49 24.66
N ALA A 53 -32.69 -30.18 24.56
CA ALA A 53 -33.19 -29.37 25.68
C ALA A 53 -34.67 -29.68 25.98
N GLU A 54 -35.04 -29.84 27.25
CA GLU A 54 -36.43 -29.82 27.71
C GLU A 54 -36.86 -28.39 28.08
N GLY A 55 -37.89 -27.86 27.40
CA GLY A 55 -38.50 -26.58 27.73
C GLY A 55 -38.37 -25.55 26.61
N GLU A 56 -38.35 -24.27 26.97
CA GLU A 56 -38.21 -23.16 26.01
C GLU A 56 -36.77 -23.08 25.45
N ALA A 57 -36.64 -22.53 24.24
CA ALA A 57 -35.35 -22.37 23.59
C ALA A 57 -34.43 -21.46 24.42
N GLY A 58 -33.21 -21.93 24.69
CA GLY A 58 -32.25 -21.23 25.55
C GLY A 58 -32.24 -21.65 27.02
N SER A 59 -33.11 -22.57 27.44
CA SER A 59 -33.24 -23.00 28.83
C SER A 59 -32.10 -23.91 29.35
N VAL A 60 -31.32 -24.51 28.44
CA VAL A 60 -30.19 -25.38 28.74
C VAL A 60 -28.90 -24.73 28.24
N GLU A 61 -28.01 -24.40 29.18
CA GLU A 61 -26.70 -23.80 28.90
C GLU A 61 -25.58 -24.79 29.24
N VAL A 62 -24.72 -25.10 28.28
CA VAL A 62 -23.51 -25.92 28.45
C VAL A 62 -22.31 -24.99 28.34
N VAL A 63 -21.44 -24.97 29.35
CA VAL A 63 -20.33 -24.02 29.46
C VAL A 63 -19.03 -24.75 29.70
N SER A 64 -17.97 -24.40 28.96
CA SER A 64 -16.61 -24.82 29.29
C SER A 64 -15.66 -23.64 29.46
N ALA A 65 -14.85 -23.73 30.51
CA ALA A 65 -13.84 -22.72 30.85
C ALA A 65 -12.48 -22.97 30.18
N SER A 66 -12.25 -24.18 29.66
CA SER A 66 -11.02 -24.56 28.96
C SER A 66 -11.28 -25.66 27.93
N GLY A 67 -10.60 -25.55 26.79
CA GLY A 67 -10.84 -26.35 25.60
C GLY A 67 -12.24 -26.14 25.00
N SER A 68 -12.57 -26.98 24.03
CA SER A 68 -13.86 -26.96 23.36
C SER A 68 -14.99 -27.45 24.26
N THR A 69 -16.11 -26.73 24.24
CA THR A 69 -17.32 -27.08 24.99
C THR A 69 -18.00 -28.32 24.42
N VAL A 70 -17.95 -28.50 23.10
CA VAL A 70 -18.39 -29.73 22.42
C VAL A 70 -17.34 -30.19 21.42
N VAL A 71 -16.94 -31.46 21.50
CA VAL A 71 -16.10 -32.14 20.51
C VAL A 71 -16.86 -33.34 19.97
N VAL A 72 -17.09 -33.39 18.65
CA VAL A 72 -17.73 -34.50 17.94
C VAL A 72 -16.66 -35.33 17.21
N ASP A 73 -16.60 -36.62 17.59
CA ASP A 73 -15.74 -37.65 17.02
C ASP A 73 -16.54 -38.97 16.96
N ALA A 74 -17.69 -38.92 16.28
CA ALA A 74 -18.70 -39.97 16.25
C ALA A 74 -19.44 -39.98 14.91
N GLU A 75 -20.00 -41.12 14.50
CA GLU A 75 -20.63 -41.26 13.17
C GLU A 75 -21.76 -40.26 12.91
N ALA A 76 -22.64 -40.03 13.89
CA ALA A 76 -23.70 -39.04 13.80
C ALA A 76 -24.14 -38.55 15.20
N VAL A 77 -24.22 -37.24 15.39
CA VAL A 77 -24.65 -36.56 16.61
C VAL A 77 -25.72 -35.55 16.26
N GLN A 78 -26.78 -35.45 17.07
CA GLN A 78 -27.77 -34.38 16.97
C GLN A 78 -27.81 -33.58 18.27
N LEU A 79 -27.73 -32.26 18.17
CA LEU A 79 -27.84 -31.29 19.25
C LEU A 79 -29.03 -30.38 18.93
N SER A 80 -30.03 -30.31 19.83
CA SER A 80 -31.25 -29.53 19.59
C SER A 80 -31.58 -28.59 20.77
N GLY A 81 -31.72 -27.30 20.47
CA GLY A 81 -32.17 -26.26 21.40
C GLY A 81 -31.18 -25.84 22.51
N LEU A 82 -29.91 -26.24 22.41
CA LEU A 82 -28.88 -25.97 23.41
C LEU A 82 -28.26 -24.58 23.25
N VAL A 83 -27.94 -23.92 24.37
CA VAL A 83 -26.95 -22.84 24.41
C VAL A 83 -25.60 -23.46 24.76
N ILE A 84 -24.58 -23.22 23.95
CA ILE A 84 -23.24 -23.78 24.17
C ILE A 84 -22.23 -22.62 24.13
N VAL A 85 -21.50 -22.49 25.24
CA VAL A 85 -20.65 -21.34 25.56
C VAL A 85 -19.22 -21.81 25.83
N GLY A 86 -18.24 -21.23 25.16
CA GLY A 86 -16.82 -21.50 25.39
C GLY A 86 -16.07 -20.21 25.68
N THR A 87 -15.39 -20.15 26.82
CA THR A 87 -14.64 -18.95 27.26
C THR A 87 -13.14 -19.05 27.05
N ASP A 88 -12.65 -20.19 26.53
CA ASP A 88 -11.25 -20.36 26.12
C ASP A 88 -10.96 -19.54 24.85
N THR A 89 -9.85 -18.81 24.83
CA THR A 89 -9.44 -17.98 23.67
C THR A 89 -8.74 -18.79 22.58
N ASP A 90 -8.21 -19.97 22.91
CA ASP A 90 -7.32 -20.74 22.05
C ASP A 90 -8.03 -21.94 21.42
N ALA A 91 -9.27 -22.24 21.86
CA ALA A 91 -10.06 -23.38 21.40
C ALA A 91 -11.39 -22.98 20.73
N PRO A 92 -11.89 -23.76 19.74
CA PRO A 92 -13.22 -23.58 19.19
C PRO A 92 -14.31 -24.02 20.17
N VAL A 93 -15.48 -23.38 20.19
CA VAL A 93 -16.57 -23.76 21.12
C VAL A 93 -17.17 -25.12 20.75
N VAL A 94 -17.45 -25.30 19.46
CA VAL A 94 -17.94 -26.56 18.87
C VAL A 94 -16.94 -27.03 17.83
N GLU A 95 -16.47 -28.26 17.99
CA GLU A 95 -15.44 -28.86 17.14
C GLU A 95 -15.95 -30.16 16.52
N VAL A 96 -16.07 -30.22 15.20
CA VAL A 96 -16.49 -31.42 14.44
C VAL A 96 -15.27 -31.99 13.72
N ARG A 97 -14.70 -33.07 14.27
CA ARG A 97 -13.49 -33.74 13.74
C ARG A 97 -13.84 -34.84 12.74
N ARG A 98 -14.90 -35.59 13.04
CA ARG A 98 -15.28 -36.79 12.29
C ARG A 98 -16.76 -37.07 12.43
N GLY A 99 -17.37 -37.47 11.31
CA GLY A 99 -18.79 -37.80 11.21
C GLY A 99 -19.70 -36.58 11.29
N GLU A 100 -21.00 -36.81 11.39
CA GLU A 100 -22.01 -35.76 11.24
C GLU A 100 -22.42 -35.14 12.59
N ALA A 101 -22.47 -33.81 12.63
CA ALA A 101 -22.97 -33.02 13.75
C ALA A 101 -24.13 -32.13 13.27
N VAL A 102 -25.35 -32.55 13.59
CA VAL A 102 -26.56 -31.77 13.35
C VAL A 102 -26.80 -30.83 14.54
N LEU A 103 -26.79 -29.53 14.29
CA LEU A 103 -27.16 -28.49 15.26
C LEU A 103 -28.49 -27.89 14.81
N ASP A 104 -29.54 -28.02 15.63
CA ASP A 104 -30.90 -27.59 15.29
C ASP A 104 -31.45 -26.63 16.36
N GLY A 105 -31.63 -25.35 16.02
CA GLY A 105 -32.07 -24.32 16.96
C GLY A 105 -31.06 -24.00 18.08
N CYS A 106 -29.79 -24.35 17.91
CA CYS A 106 -28.74 -24.12 18.92
C CYS A 106 -28.18 -22.69 18.88
N ARG A 107 -27.77 -22.18 20.03
CA ARG A 107 -27.01 -20.92 20.17
C ARG A 107 -25.57 -21.24 20.58
N VAL A 108 -24.60 -20.77 19.82
CA VAL A 108 -23.16 -20.94 20.10
C VAL A 108 -22.54 -19.57 20.39
N SER A 109 -21.85 -19.43 21.52
CA SER A 109 -21.17 -18.20 21.92
C SER A 109 -19.72 -18.48 22.32
N GLY A 110 -18.78 -17.80 21.68
CA GLY A 110 -17.34 -18.01 21.87
C GLY A 110 -16.56 -16.78 22.30
N ALA A 111 -15.39 -17.04 22.89
CA ALA A 111 -14.28 -16.09 23.01
C ALA A 111 -13.03 -16.53 22.22
N GLY A 112 -13.09 -17.68 21.54
CA GLY A 112 -11.97 -18.31 20.84
C GLY A 112 -11.70 -17.73 19.45
N TRP A 113 -10.66 -18.25 18.78
CA TRP A 113 -10.37 -17.90 17.39
C TRP A 113 -11.47 -18.31 16.40
N THR A 114 -12.34 -19.28 16.75
CA THR A 114 -13.63 -19.54 16.07
C THR A 114 -14.70 -20.06 17.03
N ALA A 115 -15.99 -19.87 16.74
CA ALA A 115 -17.06 -20.53 17.50
C ALA A 115 -17.33 -21.96 17.03
N VAL A 116 -17.38 -22.21 15.72
CA VAL A 116 -17.68 -23.55 15.16
C VAL A 116 -16.63 -23.93 14.13
N LEU A 117 -15.93 -25.04 14.37
CA LEU A 117 -14.93 -25.62 13.46
C LEU A 117 -15.40 -26.96 12.91
N ALA A 118 -15.48 -27.08 11.58
CA ALA A 118 -15.64 -28.36 10.89
C ALA A 118 -14.39 -28.69 10.06
N TRP A 119 -13.63 -29.69 10.49
CA TRP A 119 -12.31 -30.01 9.95
C TRP A 119 -12.11 -31.53 9.79
N GLN A 120 -11.00 -31.92 9.15
CA GLN A 120 -10.69 -33.32 8.80
C GLN A 120 -11.82 -34.00 8.01
N THR A 121 -12.65 -34.80 8.67
CA THR A 121 -13.78 -35.55 8.07
C THR A 121 -15.12 -35.25 8.76
N GLY A 122 -15.16 -34.18 9.55
CA GLY A 122 -16.36 -33.70 10.21
C GLY A 122 -17.34 -33.09 9.21
N VAL A 123 -18.64 -33.29 9.44
CA VAL A 123 -19.73 -32.69 8.69
C VAL A 123 -20.61 -31.89 9.64
N LEU A 124 -20.64 -30.57 9.48
CA LEU A 124 -21.56 -29.68 10.18
C LEU A 124 -22.86 -29.54 9.39
N VAL A 125 -23.99 -29.76 10.06
CA VAL A 125 -25.34 -29.46 9.55
C VAL A 125 -26.01 -28.54 10.56
N ALA A 126 -25.87 -27.23 10.39
CA ALA A 126 -26.44 -26.22 11.29
C ALA A 126 -27.71 -25.62 10.70
N ARG A 127 -28.83 -25.68 11.44
CA ARG A 127 -30.14 -25.15 11.04
C ARG A 127 -30.78 -24.32 12.15
N GLY A 128 -31.30 -23.14 11.81
CA GLY A 128 -31.98 -22.28 12.79
C GLY A 128 -31.06 -21.79 13.91
N CYS A 129 -29.74 -21.82 13.70
CA CYS A 129 -28.74 -21.57 14.72
C CYS A 129 -28.40 -20.08 14.83
N ARG A 130 -27.90 -19.68 16.01
CA ARG A 130 -27.27 -18.38 16.23
C ARG A 130 -25.83 -18.55 16.69
N VAL A 131 -24.88 -17.94 15.99
CA VAL A 131 -23.45 -18.05 16.28
C VAL A 131 -22.87 -16.66 16.55
N GLU A 132 -22.19 -16.50 17.68
CA GLU A 132 -21.54 -15.25 18.10
C GLU A 132 -20.11 -15.54 18.57
N ASN A 133 -19.13 -14.72 18.18
CA ASN A 133 -17.74 -14.91 18.62
C ASN A 133 -16.87 -13.63 18.53
N PRO A 134 -16.95 -12.72 19.51
CA PRO A 134 -16.19 -11.48 19.50
C PRO A 134 -14.65 -11.66 19.46
N GLY A 135 -14.14 -12.84 19.82
CA GLY A 135 -12.70 -13.16 19.78
C GLY A 135 -12.15 -13.58 18.42
N GLY A 136 -13.01 -13.94 17.46
CA GLY A 136 -12.55 -14.52 16.19
C GLY A 136 -13.67 -14.78 15.18
N ALA A 137 -13.57 -15.88 14.43
CA ALA A 137 -14.50 -16.21 13.35
C ALA A 137 -15.81 -16.84 13.87
N GLY A 138 -16.90 -16.72 13.11
CA GLY A 138 -18.16 -17.40 13.43
C GLY A 138 -18.06 -18.91 13.16
N VAL A 139 -18.07 -19.27 11.88
CA VAL A 139 -17.99 -20.65 11.39
C VAL A 139 -16.78 -20.80 10.47
N VAL A 140 -15.91 -21.77 10.76
CA VAL A 140 -14.74 -22.13 9.95
C VAL A 140 -14.90 -23.57 9.44
N VAL A 141 -14.76 -23.74 8.12
CA VAL A 141 -14.83 -25.05 7.46
C VAL A 141 -13.56 -25.30 6.66
N THR A 142 -12.81 -26.33 7.06
CA THR A 142 -11.70 -26.90 6.28
C THR A 142 -11.96 -28.34 5.82
N SER A 143 -13.01 -28.98 6.35
CA SER A 143 -13.43 -30.33 5.93
C SER A 143 -13.95 -30.35 4.49
N PRO A 144 -13.44 -31.22 3.61
CA PRO A 144 -13.92 -31.36 2.23
C PRO A 144 -15.25 -32.10 2.11
N ALA A 145 -15.90 -32.46 3.21
CA ALA A 145 -17.24 -33.03 3.22
C ALA A 145 -18.33 -31.95 3.03
N GLY A 146 -19.56 -32.35 2.70
CA GLY A 146 -20.65 -31.41 2.41
C GLY A 146 -21.25 -30.77 3.68
N ASN A 147 -20.63 -29.70 4.18
CA ASN A 147 -21.16 -28.94 5.32
C ASN A 147 -22.31 -28.02 4.90
N THR A 148 -23.25 -27.74 5.80
CA THR A 148 -24.41 -26.87 5.56
C THR A 148 -24.68 -25.93 6.73
N LEU A 149 -25.03 -24.68 6.42
CA LEU A 149 -25.52 -23.65 7.33
C LEU A 149 -26.82 -23.08 6.73
N GLU A 150 -27.97 -23.46 7.30
CA GLU A 150 -29.30 -23.11 6.79
C GLU A 150 -30.08 -22.25 7.80
N ALA A 151 -30.80 -21.24 7.31
CA ALA A 151 -31.74 -20.43 8.10
C ALA A 151 -31.16 -19.92 9.45
N SER A 152 -29.88 -19.55 9.44
CA SER A 152 -29.08 -19.27 10.66
C SER A 152 -28.52 -17.86 10.65
N GLN A 153 -28.30 -17.30 11.85
CA GLN A 153 -27.68 -15.98 12.06
C GLN A 153 -26.26 -16.14 12.59
N VAL A 154 -25.30 -15.45 11.97
CA VAL A 154 -23.94 -15.29 12.50
C VAL A 154 -23.70 -13.80 12.73
N SER A 155 -23.44 -13.39 13.96
CA SER A 155 -23.32 -11.97 14.30
C SER A 155 -22.30 -11.67 15.39
N ARG A 156 -21.79 -10.43 15.44
CA ARG A 156 -20.80 -9.97 16.42
C ARG A 156 -19.57 -10.88 16.49
N VAL A 157 -18.87 -10.98 15.36
CA VAL A 157 -17.65 -11.79 15.22
C VAL A 157 -16.42 -10.89 15.13
N GLY A 158 -15.32 -11.28 15.79
CA GLY A 158 -14.07 -10.51 15.82
C GLY A 158 -13.31 -10.52 14.49
N SER A 159 -13.47 -11.58 13.70
CA SER A 159 -12.98 -11.68 12.32
C SER A 159 -14.14 -11.98 11.37
N SER A 160 -14.13 -13.10 10.67
CA SER A 160 -15.10 -13.36 9.58
C SER A 160 -16.27 -14.23 10.04
N ALA A 161 -17.49 -13.93 9.58
CA ALA A 161 -18.68 -14.70 9.96
C ALA A 161 -18.60 -16.14 9.42
N VAL A 162 -18.20 -16.29 8.16
CA VAL A 162 -17.94 -17.59 7.53
C VAL A 162 -16.55 -17.59 6.88
N VAL A 163 -15.77 -18.64 7.12
CA VAL A 163 -14.50 -18.94 6.44
C VAL A 163 -14.56 -20.35 5.85
N VAL A 164 -14.28 -20.46 4.56
CA VAL A 164 -14.09 -21.74 3.85
C VAL A 164 -12.66 -21.76 3.31
N ALA A 165 -11.81 -22.60 3.90
CA ALA A 165 -10.37 -22.62 3.67
C ALA A 165 -9.87 -24.05 3.39
N GLU A 166 -8.59 -24.18 3.02
CA GLU A 166 -7.95 -25.46 2.67
C GLU A 166 -8.73 -26.19 1.56
N ALA A 167 -9.37 -27.32 1.85
CA ALA A 167 -10.24 -28.06 0.92
C ALA A 167 -11.72 -28.00 1.33
N GLY A 168 -12.09 -27.08 2.23
CA GLY A 168 -13.39 -26.98 2.86
C GLY A 168 -14.54 -26.87 1.87
N ARG A 169 -15.69 -27.52 2.16
CA ARG A 169 -16.92 -27.35 1.37
C ARG A 169 -18.09 -26.94 2.26
N LEU A 170 -18.77 -25.84 1.91
CA LEU A 170 -19.90 -25.31 2.69
C LEU A 170 -21.01 -24.76 1.78
N THR A 171 -22.24 -25.16 2.06
CA THR A 171 -23.44 -24.48 1.55
C THR A 171 -24.05 -23.60 2.63
N VAL A 172 -24.26 -22.32 2.33
CA VAL A 172 -24.95 -21.34 3.19
C VAL A 172 -26.28 -20.98 2.50
N ARG A 173 -27.42 -21.11 3.18
CA ARG A 173 -28.74 -20.83 2.60
C ARG A 173 -29.70 -20.14 3.55
N GLY A 174 -30.29 -19.02 3.14
CA GLY A 174 -31.33 -18.35 3.94
C GLY A 174 -30.79 -17.70 5.22
N CYS A 175 -29.51 -17.34 5.25
CA CYS A 175 -28.81 -16.90 6.46
C CYS A 175 -28.69 -15.37 6.56
N THR A 176 -28.39 -14.87 7.76
CA THR A 176 -27.97 -13.48 7.99
C THR A 176 -26.59 -13.44 8.62
N LEU A 177 -25.67 -12.69 8.01
CA LEU A 177 -24.28 -12.52 8.43
C LEU A 177 -24.04 -11.04 8.74
N GLU A 178 -23.87 -10.69 10.01
CA GLU A 178 -24.02 -9.30 10.50
C GLU A 178 -22.84 -8.89 11.41
N GLU A 179 -22.49 -7.61 11.43
CA GLU A 179 -21.53 -7.03 12.40
C GLU A 179 -20.20 -7.81 12.49
N SER A 180 -19.53 -8.00 11.36
CA SER A 180 -18.27 -8.76 11.27
C SER A 180 -17.05 -7.83 11.32
N GLY A 181 -16.15 -8.03 12.29
CA GLY A 181 -14.86 -7.30 12.39
C GLY A 181 -13.88 -7.61 11.25
N GLY A 182 -14.16 -8.67 10.48
CA GLY A 182 -13.54 -9.04 9.22
C GLY A 182 -14.56 -9.09 8.09
N ASN A 183 -14.68 -10.25 7.43
CA ASN A 183 -15.50 -10.47 6.25
C ASN A 183 -16.84 -11.13 6.61
N GLY A 184 -17.89 -10.94 5.81
CA GLY A 184 -19.09 -11.78 5.91
C GLY A 184 -18.79 -13.22 5.47
N VAL A 185 -18.29 -13.39 4.25
CA VAL A 185 -17.84 -14.67 3.70
C VAL A 185 -16.43 -14.53 3.14
N CYS A 186 -15.52 -15.39 3.60
CA CYS A 186 -14.17 -15.53 3.04
C CYS A 186 -13.97 -16.95 2.49
N VAL A 187 -13.56 -17.05 1.23
CA VAL A 187 -13.23 -18.31 0.54
C VAL A 187 -11.80 -18.24 0.02
N ASN A 188 -10.93 -19.10 0.51
CA ASN A 188 -9.51 -19.15 0.11
C ASN A 188 -8.93 -20.58 0.13
N GLY A 189 -7.64 -20.71 -0.16
CA GLY A 189 -7.03 -22.00 -0.50
C GLY A 189 -7.72 -22.62 -1.71
N HIS A 190 -8.23 -23.83 -1.57
CA HIS A 190 -9.08 -24.55 -2.54
C HIS A 190 -10.51 -24.73 -2.01
N GLY A 191 -10.96 -23.87 -1.09
CA GLY A 191 -12.30 -23.95 -0.51
C GLY A 191 -13.41 -23.79 -1.55
N GLU A 192 -14.53 -24.52 -1.39
CA GLU A 192 -15.71 -24.41 -2.25
C GLU A 192 -16.93 -23.96 -1.44
N ALA A 193 -17.49 -22.78 -1.77
CA ALA A 193 -18.66 -22.22 -1.12
C ALA A 193 -19.84 -22.08 -2.09
N VAL A 194 -21.04 -22.41 -1.63
CA VAL A 194 -22.31 -22.07 -2.29
C VAL A 194 -23.13 -21.23 -1.33
N VAL A 195 -23.45 -19.99 -1.69
CA VAL A 195 -24.17 -19.04 -0.82
C VAL A 195 -25.44 -18.60 -1.53
N GLU A 196 -26.59 -18.96 -0.96
CA GLU A 196 -27.90 -18.73 -1.57
C GLU A 196 -28.83 -17.95 -0.66
N ASP A 197 -29.60 -17.03 -1.23
CA ASP A 197 -30.73 -16.36 -0.57
C ASP A 197 -30.33 -15.79 0.83
N THR A 198 -29.15 -15.16 0.91
CA THR A 198 -28.45 -14.81 2.16
C THR A 198 -28.13 -13.31 2.22
N ALA A 199 -28.29 -12.69 3.39
CA ALA A 199 -27.98 -11.28 3.62
C ALA A 199 -26.66 -11.11 4.40
N ILE A 200 -25.84 -10.14 3.98
CA ILE A 200 -24.57 -9.78 4.60
C ILE A 200 -24.59 -8.27 4.90
N SER A 201 -24.31 -7.87 6.15
CA SER A 201 -24.33 -6.46 6.56
C SER A 201 -23.24 -6.08 7.55
N GLY A 202 -22.81 -4.81 7.51
CA GLY A 202 -21.92 -4.23 8.52
C GLY A 202 -20.57 -4.95 8.67
N SER A 203 -19.96 -5.36 7.55
CA SER A 203 -18.61 -5.94 7.54
C SER A 203 -17.55 -4.84 7.56
N ALA A 204 -16.55 -4.97 8.44
CA ALA A 204 -15.45 -4.01 8.58
C ALA A 204 -14.38 -4.16 7.50
N LYS A 205 -14.17 -5.39 7.00
CA LYS A 205 -13.36 -5.72 5.81
C LYS A 205 -14.30 -6.07 4.64
N PRO A 206 -13.80 -6.45 3.44
CA PRO A 206 -14.68 -6.77 2.32
C PRO A 206 -15.73 -7.82 2.69
N ALA A 207 -17.02 -7.52 2.45
CA ALA A 207 -18.09 -8.40 2.90
C ALA A 207 -18.03 -9.80 2.25
N VAL A 208 -17.56 -9.87 1.00
CA VAL A 208 -17.22 -11.11 0.30
C VAL A 208 -15.76 -11.09 -0.16
N VAL A 209 -15.01 -12.15 0.11
CA VAL A 209 -13.66 -12.40 -0.43
C VAL A 209 -13.62 -13.77 -1.10
N VAL A 210 -13.09 -13.81 -2.33
CA VAL A 210 -12.76 -15.05 -3.04
C VAL A 210 -11.36 -14.92 -3.63
N GLU A 211 -10.39 -15.60 -3.03
CA GLU A 211 -8.96 -15.46 -3.33
C GLU A 211 -8.27 -16.81 -3.56
N GLN A 212 -7.02 -16.77 -4.06
CA GLN A 212 -6.20 -17.95 -4.39
C GLN A 212 -6.86 -18.87 -5.43
N ASP A 213 -7.25 -20.09 -5.06
CA ASP A 213 -7.98 -21.04 -5.90
C ASP A 213 -9.39 -21.32 -5.35
N GLY A 214 -9.89 -20.44 -4.47
CA GLY A 214 -11.22 -20.55 -3.86
C GLY A 214 -12.33 -20.50 -4.91
N ARG A 215 -13.29 -21.43 -4.83
CA ARG A 215 -14.45 -21.50 -5.72
C ARG A 215 -15.68 -21.04 -4.97
N ALA A 216 -16.46 -20.17 -5.58
CA ALA A 216 -17.66 -19.66 -4.93
C ALA A 216 -18.80 -19.42 -5.92
N ALA A 217 -20.02 -19.81 -5.52
CA ALA A 217 -21.25 -19.49 -6.24
C ALA A 217 -22.18 -18.72 -5.29
N PHE A 218 -22.44 -17.46 -5.59
CA PHE A 218 -23.38 -16.60 -4.88
C PHE A 218 -24.64 -16.43 -5.71
N ARG A 219 -25.81 -16.74 -5.13
CA ARG A 219 -27.12 -16.63 -5.79
C ARG A 219 -28.08 -15.88 -4.89
N LYS A 220 -28.64 -14.75 -5.36
CA LYS A 220 -29.57 -13.91 -4.58
C LYS A 220 -28.98 -13.50 -3.22
N VAL A 221 -27.74 -13.04 -3.24
CA VAL A 221 -27.03 -12.55 -2.05
C VAL A 221 -27.11 -11.03 -2.02
N THR A 222 -27.45 -10.48 -0.86
CA THR A 222 -27.58 -9.04 -0.63
C THR A 222 -26.49 -8.58 0.33
N VAL A 223 -25.69 -7.60 -0.10
CA VAL A 223 -24.62 -6.98 0.70
C VAL A 223 -24.97 -5.52 0.96
N THR A 224 -24.86 -5.09 2.23
CA THR A 224 -25.25 -3.75 2.69
C THR A 224 -24.25 -3.14 3.66
N GLY A 225 -23.82 -1.90 3.39
CA GLY A 225 -23.12 -1.06 4.37
C GLY A 225 -21.73 -1.58 4.78
N SER A 226 -20.94 -2.03 3.80
CA SER A 226 -19.55 -2.47 4.03
C SER A 226 -18.64 -1.27 4.33
N ALA A 227 -17.82 -1.35 5.38
CA ALA A 227 -16.90 -0.27 5.75
C ALA A 227 -15.64 -0.18 4.86
N SER A 228 -15.48 -1.12 3.93
CA SER A 228 -14.44 -1.11 2.88
C SER A 228 -15.07 -1.49 1.53
N LEU A 229 -14.79 -2.68 0.99
CA LEU A 229 -15.38 -3.17 -0.26
C LEU A 229 -16.65 -3.99 0.02
N ASP A 230 -17.55 -4.14 -0.96
CA ASP A 230 -18.59 -5.19 -0.87
C ASP A 230 -18.05 -6.55 -1.29
N ALA A 231 -17.31 -6.62 -2.40
CA ALA A 231 -16.66 -7.85 -2.87
C ALA A 231 -15.24 -7.63 -3.39
N TYR A 232 -14.32 -8.51 -2.98
CA TYR A 232 -12.93 -8.54 -3.45
C TYR A 232 -12.62 -9.91 -4.08
N LEU A 233 -12.34 -9.91 -5.39
CA LEU A 233 -12.21 -11.12 -6.20
C LEU A 233 -10.82 -11.19 -6.83
N THR A 234 -10.01 -12.15 -6.37
CA THR A 234 -8.65 -12.40 -6.86
C THR A 234 -8.40 -13.85 -7.25
N SER A 235 -9.35 -14.75 -6.96
CA SER A 235 -9.22 -16.18 -7.24
C SER A 235 -8.99 -16.50 -8.72
N THR A 236 -8.09 -17.43 -8.99
CA THR A 236 -7.88 -17.99 -10.34
C THR A 236 -8.97 -19.01 -10.72
N ALA A 237 -9.70 -19.52 -9.72
CA ALA A 237 -10.79 -20.47 -9.88
C ALA A 237 -12.15 -19.77 -10.09
N ALA A 238 -13.20 -20.57 -10.23
CA ALA A 238 -14.54 -20.07 -10.58
C ALA A 238 -15.21 -19.34 -9.41
N ALA A 239 -15.41 -18.03 -9.57
CA ALA A 239 -16.30 -17.22 -8.74
C ALA A 239 -17.48 -16.74 -9.59
N VAL A 240 -18.71 -17.07 -9.21
CA VAL A 240 -19.93 -16.78 -9.95
C VAL A 240 -20.93 -16.06 -9.05
N PHE A 241 -21.50 -14.97 -9.55
CA PHE A 241 -22.54 -14.17 -8.89
C PHE A 241 -23.76 -14.10 -9.79
N THR A 242 -24.94 -14.44 -9.25
CA THR A 242 -26.21 -14.46 -9.99
C THR A 242 -27.30 -13.81 -9.16
N ASP A 243 -27.98 -12.80 -9.70
CA ASP A 243 -29.06 -12.06 -9.03
C ASP A 243 -28.62 -11.40 -7.70
N CYS A 244 -27.33 -11.02 -7.57
CA CYS A 244 -26.78 -10.44 -6.34
C CYS A 244 -26.90 -8.91 -6.29
N SER A 245 -27.10 -8.35 -5.10
CA SER A 245 -27.21 -6.91 -4.85
C SER A 245 -26.13 -6.44 -3.89
N PHE A 246 -25.42 -5.36 -4.25
CA PHE A 246 -24.39 -4.72 -3.45
C PHE A 246 -24.73 -3.25 -3.26
N SER A 247 -24.66 -2.75 -2.02
CA SER A 247 -25.19 -1.42 -1.69
C SER A 247 -24.48 -0.70 -0.54
N GLY A 248 -24.15 0.57 -0.76
CA GLY A 248 -23.66 1.47 0.28
C GLY A 248 -22.24 1.19 0.78
N SER A 249 -21.35 0.69 -0.10
CA SER A 249 -19.93 0.54 0.21
C SER A 249 -19.25 1.89 0.49
N ALA A 250 -18.46 1.93 1.57
CA ALA A 250 -17.63 3.07 1.92
C ALA A 250 -16.37 3.25 1.03
N ALA A 251 -16.07 2.29 0.15
CA ALA A 251 -14.99 2.37 -0.84
C ALA A 251 -15.54 2.05 -2.26
N GLN A 252 -15.01 1.04 -2.94
CA GLN A 252 -15.58 0.47 -4.16
C GLN A 252 -16.62 -0.63 -3.82
N SER A 253 -17.63 -0.86 -4.67
CA SER A 253 -18.55 -1.98 -4.44
C SER A 253 -17.87 -3.31 -4.79
N VAL A 254 -17.55 -3.55 -6.07
CA VAL A 254 -16.86 -4.77 -6.51
C VAL A 254 -15.49 -4.46 -7.09
N GLN A 255 -14.45 -5.11 -6.58
CA GLN A 255 -13.10 -5.06 -7.13
C GLN A 255 -12.64 -6.46 -7.60
N ILE A 256 -12.16 -6.52 -8.84
CA ILE A 256 -11.73 -7.73 -9.53
C ILE A 256 -10.28 -7.55 -9.96
N ALA A 257 -9.39 -8.43 -9.49
CA ALA A 257 -7.94 -8.29 -9.67
C ALA A 257 -7.22 -9.64 -9.90
N GLY A 258 -5.89 -9.58 -10.07
CA GLY A 258 -5.01 -10.75 -10.01
C GLY A 258 -5.11 -11.74 -11.17
N GLY A 259 -5.63 -11.33 -12.33
CA GLY A 259 -5.87 -12.21 -13.48
C GLY A 259 -7.15 -13.06 -13.38
N SER A 260 -7.96 -12.85 -12.34
CA SER A 260 -9.20 -13.59 -12.09
C SER A 260 -10.23 -13.44 -13.21
N ARG A 261 -11.15 -14.40 -13.29
CA ARG A 261 -12.19 -14.50 -14.33
C ARG A 261 -13.58 -14.79 -13.76
N PRO A 262 -14.08 -13.98 -12.81
CA PRO A 262 -15.41 -14.20 -12.26
C PRO A 262 -16.50 -13.91 -13.30
N VAL A 263 -17.67 -14.48 -13.07
CA VAL A 263 -18.89 -14.20 -13.84
C VAL A 263 -19.89 -13.48 -12.94
N LEU A 264 -20.35 -12.30 -13.34
CA LEU A 264 -21.43 -11.58 -12.69
C LEU A 264 -22.62 -11.54 -13.66
N ARG A 265 -23.79 -12.02 -13.23
CA ARG A 265 -25.01 -12.00 -14.04
C ARG A 265 -26.21 -11.46 -13.25
N GLY A 266 -26.92 -10.49 -13.81
CA GLY A 266 -28.12 -9.93 -13.16
C GLY A 266 -27.81 -9.19 -11.84
N CYS A 267 -26.59 -8.65 -11.69
CA CYS A 267 -26.16 -8.02 -10.45
C CYS A 267 -26.45 -6.51 -10.43
N ALA A 268 -26.83 -5.99 -9.25
CA ALA A 268 -27.00 -4.57 -9.00
C ALA A 268 -25.92 -4.04 -8.05
N LEU A 269 -25.22 -2.98 -8.43
CA LEU A 269 -24.16 -2.34 -7.65
C LEU A 269 -24.53 -0.87 -7.43
N THR A 270 -24.85 -0.48 -6.19
CA THR A 270 -25.52 0.80 -5.91
C THR A 270 -24.84 1.63 -4.82
N GLY A 271 -24.66 2.93 -5.07
CA GLY A 271 -24.25 3.90 -4.05
C GLY A 271 -22.87 3.64 -3.43
N ALA A 272 -21.89 3.19 -4.23
CA ALA A 272 -20.50 3.06 -3.78
C ALA A 272 -19.84 4.43 -3.64
N ALA A 273 -19.05 4.63 -2.58
CA ALA A 273 -18.40 5.92 -2.33
C ALA A 273 -17.33 6.31 -3.37
N HIS A 274 -16.76 5.35 -4.11
CA HIS A 274 -15.71 5.59 -5.12
C HIS A 274 -16.05 4.95 -6.48
N ASN A 275 -15.87 3.63 -6.61
CA ASN A 275 -16.07 2.91 -7.87
C ASN A 275 -17.23 1.91 -7.72
N GLY A 276 -18.13 1.85 -8.70
CA GLY A 276 -19.12 0.77 -8.78
C GLY A 276 -18.40 -0.57 -9.00
N LEU A 277 -17.74 -0.69 -10.15
CA LEU A 277 -16.96 -1.86 -10.53
C LEU A 277 -15.53 -1.46 -10.94
N GLN A 278 -14.52 -2.06 -10.32
CA GLN A 278 -13.12 -1.90 -10.70
C GLN A 278 -12.51 -3.22 -11.19
N VAL A 279 -11.92 -3.22 -12.38
CA VAL A 279 -11.23 -4.36 -12.99
C VAL A 279 -9.76 -4.00 -13.23
N THR A 280 -8.86 -4.68 -12.53
CA THR A 280 -7.42 -4.37 -12.48
C THR A 280 -6.55 -5.63 -12.54
N GLY A 281 -5.23 -5.47 -12.57
CA GLY A 281 -4.24 -6.56 -12.48
C GLY A 281 -4.43 -7.66 -13.52
N GLY A 282 -4.71 -7.32 -14.78
CA GLY A 282 -4.88 -8.27 -15.89
C GLY A 282 -6.14 -9.14 -15.82
N ALA A 283 -7.12 -8.81 -14.97
CA ALA A 283 -8.35 -9.58 -14.81
C ALA A 283 -9.22 -9.59 -16.08
N ARG A 284 -10.02 -10.66 -16.24
CA ARG A 284 -10.90 -10.88 -17.40
C ARG A 284 -12.27 -11.40 -16.97
N PRO A 285 -13.06 -10.60 -16.22
CA PRO A 285 -14.40 -10.97 -15.83
C PRO A 285 -15.36 -10.95 -17.02
N VAL A 286 -16.46 -11.69 -16.88
CA VAL A 286 -17.63 -11.61 -17.75
C VAL A 286 -18.77 -11.02 -16.92
N VAL A 287 -19.38 -9.93 -17.39
CA VAL A 287 -20.40 -9.18 -16.66
C VAL A 287 -21.61 -9.01 -17.57
N GLU A 288 -22.73 -9.63 -17.23
CA GLU A 288 -23.92 -9.75 -18.10
C GLU A 288 -25.19 -9.26 -17.37
N ASP A 289 -25.99 -8.43 -18.04
CA ASP A 289 -27.29 -7.97 -17.53
C ASP A 289 -27.21 -7.24 -16.17
N CYS A 290 -26.13 -6.48 -15.93
CA CYS A 290 -25.85 -5.81 -14.66
C CYS A 290 -26.17 -4.31 -14.68
N GLU A 291 -26.59 -3.78 -13.53
CA GLU A 291 -26.83 -2.35 -13.29
C GLU A 291 -25.84 -1.79 -12.26
N ILE A 292 -25.27 -0.63 -12.56
CA ILE A 292 -24.36 0.13 -11.71
C ILE A 292 -24.91 1.54 -11.54
N ASP A 293 -25.20 1.98 -10.31
CA ASP A 293 -25.83 3.28 -10.05
C ASP A 293 -25.19 4.04 -8.88
N GLY A 294 -25.16 5.37 -8.98
CA GLY A 294 -24.83 6.29 -7.89
C GLY A 294 -23.38 6.27 -7.39
N ALA A 295 -22.44 5.69 -8.12
CA ALA A 295 -21.00 5.70 -7.80
C ALA A 295 -20.26 6.81 -8.59
N PRO A 296 -19.30 7.56 -8.01
CA PRO A 296 -18.56 8.59 -8.73
C PRO A 296 -17.92 8.11 -10.03
N LEU A 297 -17.31 6.93 -10.00
CA LEU A 297 -16.83 6.19 -11.17
C LEU A 297 -17.67 4.91 -11.34
N GLY A 298 -18.36 4.76 -12.47
CA GLY A 298 -19.21 3.58 -12.70
C GLY A 298 -18.40 2.30 -12.90
N VAL A 299 -17.71 2.20 -14.03
CA VAL A 299 -16.80 1.11 -14.39
C VAL A 299 -15.39 1.66 -14.60
N VAL A 300 -14.39 1.08 -13.93
CA VAL A 300 -12.97 1.40 -14.11
C VAL A 300 -12.23 0.15 -14.58
N VAL A 301 -11.49 0.26 -15.68
CA VAL A 301 -10.70 -0.84 -16.26
C VAL A 301 -9.25 -0.38 -16.48
N ASP A 302 -8.32 -0.96 -15.73
CA ASP A 302 -6.92 -0.55 -15.72
C ASP A 302 -5.95 -1.75 -15.80
N SER A 303 -4.65 -1.46 -15.83
CA SER A 303 -3.55 -2.45 -15.64
C SER A 303 -3.62 -3.68 -16.56
N GLY A 304 -3.79 -3.46 -17.87
CA GLY A 304 -3.83 -4.54 -18.87
C GLY A 304 -5.03 -5.49 -18.78
N SER A 305 -6.07 -5.12 -18.02
CA SER A 305 -7.27 -5.94 -17.85
C SER A 305 -8.12 -5.99 -19.12
N ALA A 306 -8.82 -7.11 -19.34
CA ALA A 306 -9.63 -7.33 -20.53
C ALA A 306 -11.01 -7.92 -20.18
N PRO A 307 -11.93 -7.12 -19.61
CA PRO A 307 -13.29 -7.52 -19.30
C PRO A 307 -14.19 -7.58 -20.55
N ALA A 308 -15.20 -8.46 -20.47
CA ALA A 308 -16.31 -8.53 -21.42
C ALA A 308 -17.62 -8.17 -20.71
N PHE A 309 -18.27 -7.11 -21.18
CA PHE A 309 -19.54 -6.60 -20.68
C PHE A 309 -20.66 -6.89 -21.68
N ARG A 310 -21.83 -7.34 -21.21
CA ARG A 310 -23.05 -7.50 -22.01
C ARG A 310 -24.24 -6.87 -21.31
N ASN A 311 -25.06 -6.10 -22.02
CA ASN A 311 -26.27 -5.47 -21.49
C ASN A 311 -26.03 -4.71 -20.16
N VAL A 312 -24.94 -3.93 -20.09
CA VAL A 312 -24.57 -3.22 -18.86
C VAL A 312 -25.17 -1.82 -18.86
N THR A 313 -25.79 -1.46 -17.74
CA THR A 313 -26.39 -0.14 -17.53
C THR A 313 -25.65 0.60 -16.43
N VAL A 314 -25.16 1.81 -16.73
CA VAL A 314 -24.48 2.69 -15.78
C VAL A 314 -25.27 4.00 -15.62
N ARG A 315 -25.68 4.31 -14.39
CA ARG A 315 -26.51 5.46 -14.04
C ARG A 315 -25.89 6.27 -12.90
N GLY A 316 -26.32 7.52 -12.75
CA GLY A 316 -26.05 8.33 -11.56
C GLY A 316 -24.58 8.68 -11.30
N ALA A 317 -23.66 8.35 -12.21
CA ALA A 317 -22.23 8.56 -11.99
C ALA A 317 -21.87 10.05 -11.98
N SER A 318 -21.15 10.50 -10.94
CA SER A 318 -20.88 11.93 -10.75
C SER A 318 -19.63 12.44 -11.48
N GLN A 319 -18.69 11.56 -11.84
CA GLN A 319 -17.45 11.93 -12.55
C GLN A 319 -17.32 11.28 -13.92
N HIS A 320 -17.44 9.94 -14.00
CA HIS A 320 -17.31 9.15 -15.23
C HIS A 320 -18.14 7.86 -15.12
N ALA A 321 -18.86 7.49 -16.18
CA ALA A 321 -19.58 6.21 -16.23
C ALA A 321 -18.65 5.04 -16.59
N VAL A 322 -17.71 5.24 -17.53
CA VAL A 322 -16.71 4.25 -17.92
C VAL A 322 -15.34 4.91 -18.08
N VAL A 323 -14.30 4.33 -17.48
CA VAL A 323 -12.90 4.73 -17.64
C VAL A 323 -12.05 3.51 -18.02
N ALA A 324 -11.37 3.58 -19.16
CA ALA A 324 -10.34 2.63 -19.58
C ALA A 324 -8.96 3.31 -19.58
N SER A 325 -7.97 2.70 -18.94
CA SER A 325 -6.60 3.25 -18.87
C SER A 325 -5.54 2.15 -18.78
N GLY A 326 -4.26 2.52 -18.81
CA GLY A 326 -3.16 1.61 -18.49
C GLY A 326 -3.10 0.36 -19.38
N LYS A 327 -3.23 0.56 -20.70
CA LYS A 327 -3.20 -0.50 -21.73
C LYS A 327 -4.26 -1.60 -21.55
N SER A 328 -5.39 -1.28 -20.91
CA SER A 328 -6.54 -2.19 -20.80
C SER A 328 -7.28 -2.37 -22.14
N SER A 329 -8.13 -3.38 -22.23
CA SER A 329 -8.94 -3.69 -23.42
C SER A 329 -10.38 -4.01 -23.01
N ALA A 330 -11.21 -2.99 -22.84
CA ALA A 330 -12.60 -3.14 -22.41
C ALA A 330 -13.53 -3.36 -23.62
N SER A 331 -14.39 -4.37 -23.55
CA SER A 331 -15.38 -4.69 -24.59
C SER A 331 -16.80 -4.69 -24.04
N PHE A 332 -17.70 -3.97 -24.70
CA PHE A 332 -19.10 -3.84 -24.34
C PHE A 332 -19.99 -4.22 -25.53
N ASP A 333 -20.88 -5.17 -25.30
CA ASP A 333 -22.00 -5.56 -26.15
C ASP A 333 -23.27 -4.98 -25.51
N SER A 334 -23.84 -3.93 -26.10
CA SER A 334 -24.93 -3.11 -25.54
C SER A 334 -24.62 -2.44 -24.18
N LEU A 335 -24.04 -1.23 -24.23
CA LEU A 335 -23.83 -0.34 -23.08
C LEU A 335 -24.91 0.75 -23.01
N THR A 336 -25.53 0.96 -21.84
CA THR A 336 -26.41 2.11 -21.58
C THR A 336 -25.80 3.04 -20.53
N VAL A 337 -25.64 4.33 -20.84
CA VAL A 337 -25.09 5.34 -19.94
C VAL A 337 -26.04 6.54 -19.84
N SER A 338 -26.46 6.86 -18.61
CA SER A 338 -27.21 8.08 -18.27
C SER A 338 -26.62 8.73 -17.00
N GLY A 339 -25.67 9.64 -17.20
CA GLY A 339 -24.81 10.23 -16.16
C GLY A 339 -23.33 10.16 -16.55
N GLY A 340 -22.42 10.43 -15.62
CA GLY A 340 -20.96 10.32 -15.81
C GLY A 340 -20.23 11.65 -15.96
N GLY A 341 -20.63 12.69 -15.23
CA GLY A 341 -20.02 14.02 -15.29
C GLY A 341 -19.93 14.59 -16.72
N ASN A 342 -19.03 15.53 -16.97
CA ASN A 342 -18.86 16.14 -18.32
C ASN A 342 -18.24 15.19 -19.36
N ARG A 343 -17.77 14.01 -18.97
CA ARG A 343 -17.12 13.02 -19.86
C ARG A 343 -17.54 11.59 -19.51
N PRO A 344 -18.76 11.16 -19.87
CA PRO A 344 -19.30 9.88 -19.43
C PRO A 344 -18.42 8.66 -19.73
N VAL A 345 -17.83 8.60 -20.92
CA VAL A 345 -16.93 7.52 -21.32
C VAL A 345 -15.56 8.08 -21.66
N ARG A 346 -14.49 7.51 -21.08
CA ARG A 346 -13.10 7.93 -21.30
C ARG A 346 -12.20 6.71 -21.56
N ALA A 347 -11.29 6.82 -22.53
CA ALA A 347 -10.17 5.91 -22.69
C ALA A 347 -8.84 6.67 -22.90
N ASP A 348 -7.78 6.25 -22.22
CA ASP A 348 -6.44 6.83 -22.33
C ASP A 348 -5.31 5.79 -22.21
N GLY A 349 -4.06 6.22 -22.41
CA GLY A 349 -2.86 5.44 -22.12
C GLY A 349 -2.74 4.14 -22.92
N GLU A 350 -2.86 4.23 -24.24
CA GLU A 350 -2.88 3.10 -25.20
C GLU A 350 -3.94 2.02 -24.87
N SER A 351 -5.01 2.36 -24.15
CA SER A 351 -6.13 1.43 -23.91
C SER A 351 -7.01 1.26 -25.15
N SER A 352 -7.66 0.10 -25.25
CA SER A 352 -8.65 -0.21 -26.28
C SER A 352 -10.06 -0.25 -25.68
N LEU A 353 -10.99 0.43 -26.33
CA LEU A 353 -12.40 0.48 -25.95
C LEU A 353 -13.27 0.07 -27.14
N VAL A 354 -13.98 -1.05 -27.02
CA VAL A 354 -14.91 -1.54 -28.04
C VAL A 354 -16.33 -1.45 -27.51
N LEU A 355 -17.20 -0.72 -28.23
CA LEU A 355 -18.64 -0.64 -27.98
C LEU A 355 -19.39 -1.16 -29.22
N ASP A 356 -20.08 -2.29 -29.08
CA ASP A 356 -20.98 -2.84 -30.10
C ASP A 356 -22.43 -2.68 -29.61
N GLY A 357 -23.13 -1.71 -30.17
CA GLY A 357 -24.45 -1.26 -29.72
C GLY A 357 -24.44 -0.50 -28.38
N GLY A 358 -25.48 0.32 -28.18
CA GLY A 358 -25.69 1.02 -26.91
C GLY A 358 -26.34 2.39 -27.04
N ARG A 359 -26.56 3.04 -25.89
CA ARG A 359 -27.04 4.42 -25.76
C ARG A 359 -26.16 5.19 -24.78
N ILE A 360 -25.61 6.31 -25.21
CA ILE A 360 -24.87 7.25 -24.34
C ILE A 360 -25.57 8.60 -24.34
N GLU A 361 -25.92 9.08 -23.15
CA GLU A 361 -26.46 10.42 -22.97
C GLU A 361 -25.33 11.40 -22.63
N VAL A 362 -25.17 12.43 -23.46
CA VAL A 362 -24.19 13.50 -23.27
C VAL A 362 -24.82 14.59 -22.40
N PRO A 363 -24.15 15.08 -21.35
CA PRO A 363 -24.65 16.22 -20.57
C PRO A 363 -24.50 17.54 -21.35
N GLU A 364 -25.13 18.60 -20.85
CA GLU A 364 -24.92 19.96 -21.37
C GLU A 364 -23.43 20.34 -21.34
N ASN A 365 -22.90 20.77 -22.49
CA ASN A 365 -21.52 21.22 -22.68
C ASN A 365 -20.45 20.16 -22.32
N GLY A 366 -20.80 18.87 -22.39
CA GLY A 366 -19.87 17.76 -22.18
C GLY A 366 -19.50 17.01 -23.46
N THR A 367 -18.70 15.96 -23.29
CA THR A 367 -18.25 15.05 -24.37
C THR A 367 -18.62 13.62 -24.03
N GLY A 368 -19.45 12.96 -24.86
CA GLY A 368 -19.95 11.60 -24.61
C GLY A 368 -18.85 10.55 -24.45
N ILE A 369 -17.98 10.44 -25.45
CA ILE A 369 -16.78 9.58 -25.45
C ILE A 369 -15.53 10.44 -25.67
N THR A 370 -14.54 10.33 -24.79
CA THR A 370 -13.24 11.01 -24.90
C THR A 370 -12.12 9.98 -25.07
N LEU A 371 -11.33 10.10 -26.13
CA LEU A 371 -10.14 9.27 -26.36
C LEU A 371 -8.88 10.16 -26.40
N THR A 372 -7.88 9.86 -25.56
CA THR A 372 -6.59 10.57 -25.52
C THR A 372 -5.41 9.60 -25.46
N ASP A 373 -4.19 10.14 -25.53
CA ASP A 373 -2.94 9.43 -25.18
C ASP A 373 -2.78 8.07 -25.90
N GLY A 374 -3.04 8.07 -27.21
CA GLY A 374 -2.91 6.89 -28.07
C GLY A 374 -3.97 5.80 -27.92
N ALA A 375 -5.10 6.05 -27.23
CA ALA A 375 -6.19 5.07 -27.10
C ALA A 375 -6.85 4.69 -28.45
N ASP A 376 -7.33 3.44 -28.60
CA ASP A 376 -8.04 2.90 -29.78
C ASP A 376 -9.51 2.63 -29.44
N GLY A 377 -10.42 3.44 -29.99
CA GLY A 377 -11.86 3.29 -29.84
C GLY A 377 -12.52 2.67 -31.06
N ARG A 378 -13.40 1.69 -30.87
CA ARG A 378 -14.19 1.07 -31.95
C ARG A 378 -15.66 1.04 -31.57
N PHE A 379 -16.50 1.66 -32.37
CA PHE A 379 -17.89 1.95 -32.03
C PHE A 379 -18.81 1.52 -33.17
N THR A 380 -19.60 0.47 -32.97
CA THR A 380 -20.54 -0.06 -33.98
C THR A 380 -21.96 0.12 -33.49
N GLY A 381 -22.89 0.60 -34.33
CA GLY A 381 -24.33 0.62 -33.99
C GLY A 381 -24.72 1.49 -32.78
N LEU A 382 -23.86 2.43 -32.38
CA LEU A 382 -24.03 3.25 -31.18
C LEU A 382 -25.03 4.39 -31.40
N ARG A 383 -25.93 4.63 -30.44
CA ARG A 383 -26.70 5.89 -30.36
C ARG A 383 -26.10 6.81 -29.29
N VAL A 384 -25.78 8.05 -29.67
CA VAL A 384 -25.34 9.11 -28.76
C VAL A 384 -26.32 10.27 -28.84
N SER A 385 -26.83 10.74 -27.70
CA SER A 385 -27.81 11.84 -27.66
C SER A 385 -27.38 12.92 -26.67
N GLY A 386 -27.24 14.16 -27.15
CA GLY A 386 -26.95 15.35 -26.35
C GLY A 386 -28.06 16.40 -26.42
N PRO A 387 -28.05 17.42 -25.54
CA PRO A 387 -29.06 18.46 -25.47
C PRO A 387 -28.91 19.57 -26.53
N GLY A 388 -27.91 19.51 -27.42
CA GLY A 388 -27.50 20.61 -28.29
C GLY A 388 -26.38 21.46 -27.67
N GLY A 389 -26.20 22.68 -28.18
CA GLY A 389 -25.10 23.57 -27.77
C GLY A 389 -23.71 23.00 -28.10
N ASP A 390 -22.75 23.20 -27.19
CA ASP A 390 -21.35 22.76 -27.34
C ASP A 390 -21.15 21.26 -27.03
N SER A 391 -22.24 20.50 -26.89
CA SER A 391 -22.20 19.07 -26.58
C SER A 391 -21.56 18.26 -27.71
N THR A 392 -20.53 17.50 -27.37
CA THR A 392 -19.77 16.67 -28.33
C THR A 392 -20.08 15.19 -28.11
N ALA A 393 -20.34 14.43 -29.17
CA ALA A 393 -20.57 13.00 -29.12
C ALA A 393 -19.27 12.24 -28.80
N ILE A 394 -18.23 12.48 -29.62
CA ILE A 394 -16.90 11.89 -29.47
C ILE A 394 -15.83 12.96 -29.68
N ALA A 395 -14.85 13.02 -28.78
CA ALA A 395 -13.60 13.74 -28.96
C ALA A 395 -12.41 12.77 -29.03
N VAL A 396 -11.53 12.95 -30.02
CA VAL A 396 -10.34 12.13 -30.25
C VAL A 396 -9.11 13.02 -30.34
N ASP A 397 -8.16 12.90 -29.43
CA ASP A 397 -7.03 13.83 -29.30
C ASP A 397 -5.71 13.11 -28.95
N ALA A 398 -4.58 13.81 -28.95
CA ALA A 398 -3.28 13.33 -28.48
C ALA A 398 -2.87 11.94 -29.05
N GLY A 399 -2.97 11.79 -30.37
CA GLY A 399 -2.59 10.56 -31.09
C GLY A 399 -3.59 9.41 -30.99
N ALA A 400 -4.71 9.57 -30.28
CA ALA A 400 -5.78 8.57 -30.19
C ALA A 400 -6.49 8.35 -31.53
N ARG A 401 -7.19 7.21 -31.62
CA ARG A 401 -7.88 6.76 -32.83
C ARG A 401 -9.31 6.33 -32.51
N ALA A 402 -10.27 6.75 -33.33
CA ALA A 402 -11.63 6.23 -33.32
C ALA A 402 -11.99 5.61 -34.67
N VAL A 403 -12.66 4.46 -34.65
CA VAL A 403 -13.39 3.93 -35.79
C VAL A 403 -14.86 3.82 -35.38
N MET A 404 -15.74 4.48 -36.12
CA MET A 404 -17.18 4.50 -35.87
C MET A 404 -17.94 4.00 -37.10
N GLU A 405 -18.79 2.99 -36.93
CA GLU A 405 -19.59 2.41 -38.00
C GLU A 405 -21.08 2.35 -37.64
N SER A 406 -21.95 2.78 -38.57
CA SER A 406 -23.41 2.69 -38.46
C SER A 406 -24.01 3.33 -37.21
N ALA A 407 -23.43 4.44 -36.72
CA ALA A 407 -23.87 5.12 -35.52
C ALA A 407 -24.89 6.24 -35.78
N VAL A 408 -25.56 6.71 -34.72
CA VAL A 408 -26.53 7.82 -34.76
C VAL A 408 -26.21 8.81 -33.65
N LEU A 409 -25.87 10.04 -34.02
CA LEU A 409 -25.50 11.14 -33.12
C LEU A 409 -26.57 12.24 -33.21
N GLU A 410 -27.31 12.47 -32.13
CA GLU A 410 -28.45 13.39 -32.05
C GLU A 410 -28.13 14.52 -31.07
N GLY A 411 -28.16 15.79 -31.50
CA GLY A 411 -27.92 16.94 -30.61
C GLY A 411 -26.45 17.15 -30.21
N CYS A 412 -25.49 16.54 -30.90
CA CYS A 412 -24.06 16.63 -30.59
C CYS A 412 -23.17 16.37 -31.82
N GLY A 413 -22.01 17.02 -31.87
CA GLY A 413 -21.03 16.95 -32.98
C GLY A 413 -19.87 15.97 -32.73
N VAL A 414 -18.92 15.85 -33.67
CA VAL A 414 -17.68 15.07 -33.49
C VAL A 414 -16.46 15.99 -33.50
N LEU A 415 -15.51 15.78 -32.59
CA LEU A 415 -14.26 16.52 -32.51
C LEU A 415 -13.05 15.61 -32.77
N VAL A 416 -12.24 15.96 -33.76
CA VAL A 416 -10.90 15.41 -33.99
C VAL A 416 -9.89 16.47 -33.60
N GLY A 417 -9.29 16.29 -32.43
CA GLY A 417 -8.26 17.16 -31.85
C GLY A 417 -6.88 16.94 -32.48
N THR A 418 -5.88 17.53 -31.82
CA THR A 418 -4.51 17.67 -32.36
C THR A 418 -3.82 16.31 -32.47
N GLY A 419 -3.54 15.91 -33.72
CA GLY A 419 -2.95 14.60 -34.02
C GLY A 419 -3.90 13.42 -33.80
N GLY A 420 -5.18 13.65 -33.51
CA GLY A 420 -6.21 12.61 -33.44
C GLY A 420 -6.56 12.04 -34.82
N SER A 421 -7.12 10.82 -34.84
CA SER A 421 -7.60 10.19 -36.09
C SER A 421 -8.99 9.60 -35.92
N ALA A 422 -9.93 9.96 -36.80
CA ALA A 422 -11.29 9.42 -36.79
C ALA A 422 -11.68 8.84 -38.16
N GLY A 423 -11.95 7.54 -38.21
CA GLY A 423 -12.68 6.89 -39.30
C GLY A 423 -14.16 6.79 -38.96
N ILE A 424 -15.03 7.31 -39.81
CA ILE A 424 -16.48 7.34 -39.62
C ILE A 424 -17.16 6.78 -40.87
N ARG A 425 -17.99 5.75 -40.72
CA ARG A 425 -18.69 5.09 -41.82
C ARG A 425 -20.19 4.92 -41.57
N GLY A 426 -21.02 5.37 -42.50
CA GLY A 426 -22.47 5.13 -42.45
C GLY A 426 -23.18 5.77 -41.25
N THR A 427 -22.56 6.80 -40.65
CA THR A 427 -23.06 7.46 -39.44
C THR A 427 -23.98 8.63 -39.78
N GLY A 428 -25.08 8.76 -39.04
CA GLY A 428 -25.94 9.95 -39.04
C GLY A 428 -25.57 10.92 -37.91
N ILE A 429 -25.36 12.19 -38.24
CA ILE A 429 -25.11 13.29 -37.30
C ILE A 429 -26.20 14.35 -37.53
N THR A 430 -27.01 14.63 -36.51
CA THR A 430 -28.16 15.53 -36.65
C THR A 430 -28.28 16.51 -35.48
N GLY A 431 -28.39 17.81 -35.78
CA GLY A 431 -28.74 18.82 -34.78
C GLY A 431 -27.62 19.22 -33.81
N ALA A 432 -26.34 19.07 -34.18
CA ALA A 432 -25.23 19.58 -33.38
C ALA A 432 -25.37 21.11 -33.17
N GLY A 433 -25.13 21.62 -31.95
CA GLY A 433 -25.29 23.05 -31.69
C GLY A 433 -24.18 23.91 -32.31
N THR A 434 -23.00 23.32 -32.49
CA THR A 434 -21.85 23.89 -33.20
C THR A 434 -21.65 23.17 -34.54
N ASP A 435 -20.42 22.78 -34.88
CA ASP A 435 -20.10 22.09 -36.12
C ASP A 435 -20.47 20.59 -36.04
N GLY A 436 -20.94 20.01 -37.14
CA GLY A 436 -21.30 18.58 -37.18
C GLY A 436 -20.08 17.67 -37.00
N ILE A 437 -18.98 18.00 -37.68
CA ILE A 437 -17.64 17.43 -37.46
C ILE A 437 -16.62 18.56 -37.47
N LEU A 438 -15.81 18.69 -36.43
CA LEU A 438 -14.71 19.63 -36.31
C LEU A 438 -13.36 18.88 -36.29
N VAL A 439 -12.43 19.27 -37.16
CA VAL A 439 -11.06 18.75 -37.22
C VAL A 439 -10.09 19.90 -36.95
N LEU A 440 -9.23 19.73 -35.94
CA LEU A 440 -8.20 20.70 -35.56
C LEU A 440 -6.84 20.35 -36.20
N GLU A 441 -5.87 21.24 -36.03
CA GLU A 441 -4.52 21.14 -36.58
C GLU A 441 -3.87 19.77 -36.38
N GLY A 442 -3.36 19.17 -37.45
CA GLY A 442 -2.75 17.83 -37.44
C GLY A 442 -3.74 16.67 -37.26
N GLY A 443 -5.03 16.94 -37.05
CA GLY A 443 -6.08 15.94 -37.02
C GLY A 443 -6.34 15.29 -38.38
N THR A 444 -6.82 14.04 -38.37
CA THR A 444 -7.14 13.28 -39.59
C THR A 444 -8.54 12.68 -39.54
N LEU A 445 -9.33 12.93 -40.59
CA LEU A 445 -10.69 12.42 -40.76
C LEU A 445 -10.79 11.52 -41.99
N THR A 446 -11.50 10.41 -41.87
CA THR A 446 -11.97 9.60 -43.01
C THR A 446 -13.47 9.39 -42.84
N ALA A 447 -14.30 10.08 -43.62
CA ALA A 447 -15.75 10.02 -43.54
C ALA A 447 -16.32 9.36 -44.82
N SER A 448 -17.07 8.27 -44.67
CA SER A 448 -17.66 7.54 -45.81
C SER A 448 -19.13 7.20 -45.58
N ASP A 449 -19.98 7.39 -46.60
CA ASP A 449 -21.44 7.12 -46.52
C ASP A 449 -22.18 7.86 -45.38
N CYS A 450 -21.61 8.93 -44.81
CA CYS A 450 -22.17 9.63 -43.64
C CYS A 450 -23.23 10.67 -44.02
N ARG A 451 -24.17 10.96 -43.11
CA ARG A 451 -25.15 12.06 -43.24
C ARG A 451 -24.96 13.07 -42.11
N VAL A 452 -24.68 14.32 -42.43
CA VAL A 452 -24.56 15.42 -41.46
C VAL A 452 -25.58 16.50 -41.77
N SER A 453 -26.44 16.84 -40.81
CA SER A 453 -27.51 17.82 -41.05
C SER A 453 -28.00 18.60 -39.84
N GLY A 454 -28.47 19.83 -40.07
CA GLY A 454 -29.09 20.65 -39.03
C GLY A 454 -28.11 21.20 -37.99
N SER A 455 -26.82 21.27 -38.29
CA SER A 455 -25.79 21.80 -37.37
C SER A 455 -25.90 23.33 -37.27
N GLY A 456 -25.70 23.88 -36.07
CA GLY A 456 -25.73 25.32 -35.79
C GLY A 456 -24.48 26.08 -36.28
N GLY A 457 -23.40 25.37 -36.55
CA GLY A 457 -22.21 25.82 -37.28
C GLY A 457 -22.13 25.19 -38.67
N HIS A 458 -20.94 24.77 -39.06
CA HIS A 458 -20.67 24.10 -40.34
C HIS A 458 -21.09 22.63 -40.31
N GLY A 459 -21.28 22.01 -41.48
CA GLY A 459 -21.47 20.55 -41.56
C GLY A 459 -20.19 19.81 -41.18
N MET A 460 -19.09 20.14 -41.85
CA MET A 460 -17.73 19.71 -41.49
C MET A 460 -16.81 20.93 -41.53
N ASP A 461 -15.89 21.05 -40.59
CA ASP A 461 -15.00 22.19 -40.43
C ASP A 461 -13.57 21.74 -40.13
N LEU A 462 -12.60 22.27 -40.88
CA LEU A 462 -11.17 22.02 -40.70
C LEU A 462 -10.47 23.33 -40.29
N ARG A 463 -9.63 23.28 -39.25
CA ARG A 463 -8.96 24.45 -38.67
C ARG A 463 -7.47 24.23 -38.46
N GLY A 464 -6.65 24.81 -39.35
CA GLY A 464 -5.20 24.61 -39.36
C GLY A 464 -4.83 23.25 -39.97
N PRO A 465 -3.59 23.07 -40.45
CA PRO A 465 -3.23 22.04 -41.44
C PRO A 465 -3.69 20.63 -41.03
N ALA A 466 -4.84 20.24 -41.57
CA ALA A 466 -5.56 19.02 -41.22
C ALA A 466 -5.78 18.14 -42.46
N GLY A 467 -6.08 16.85 -42.25
CA GLY A 467 -6.37 15.90 -43.32
C GLY A 467 -7.82 15.44 -43.29
N ALA A 468 -8.51 15.43 -44.44
CA ALA A 468 -9.82 14.79 -44.55
C ALA A 468 -10.01 14.08 -45.90
N GLU A 469 -10.41 12.81 -45.84
CA GLU A 469 -10.98 12.08 -46.98
C GLU A 469 -12.49 11.92 -46.73
N VAL A 470 -13.31 12.44 -47.65
CA VAL A 470 -14.78 12.45 -47.54
C VAL A 470 -15.38 11.83 -48.82
N ASP A 471 -16.04 10.69 -48.70
CA ASP A 471 -16.58 9.92 -49.84
C ASP A 471 -18.06 9.55 -49.65
N GLY A 472 -18.91 9.86 -50.62
CA GLY A 472 -20.34 9.49 -50.61
C GLY A 472 -21.20 10.16 -49.52
N CYS A 473 -20.69 11.19 -48.84
CA CYS A 473 -21.39 11.82 -47.72
C CYS A 473 -22.50 12.80 -48.15
N THR A 474 -23.58 12.90 -47.37
CA THR A 474 -24.66 13.88 -47.54
C THR A 474 -24.55 14.96 -46.46
N VAL A 475 -24.42 16.24 -46.84
CA VAL A 475 -24.24 17.36 -45.90
C VAL A 475 -25.25 18.48 -46.18
N THR A 476 -26.31 18.58 -45.36
CA THR A 476 -27.48 19.43 -45.69
C THR A 476 -28.12 20.16 -44.51
N GLY A 477 -28.68 21.35 -44.75
CA GLY A 477 -29.46 22.06 -43.73
C GLY A 477 -28.66 22.63 -42.56
N ASN A 478 -27.35 22.82 -42.70
CA ASN A 478 -26.48 23.39 -41.68
C ASN A 478 -26.44 24.93 -41.79
N ALA A 479 -26.31 25.64 -40.66
CA ALA A 479 -26.38 27.09 -40.62
C ALA A 479 -25.14 27.80 -41.18
N GLY A 480 -23.98 27.15 -41.16
CA GLY A 480 -22.75 27.56 -41.85
C GLY A 480 -22.58 26.88 -43.21
N GLU A 481 -21.35 26.86 -43.70
CA GLU A 481 -20.96 26.11 -44.92
C GLU A 481 -21.10 24.60 -44.73
N GLY A 482 -21.27 23.86 -45.83
CA GLY A 482 -21.33 22.39 -45.81
C GLY A 482 -20.02 21.75 -45.37
N ILE A 483 -18.91 22.04 -46.07
CA ILE A 483 -17.56 21.62 -45.69
C ILE A 483 -16.65 22.85 -45.81
N ARG A 484 -16.08 23.32 -44.69
CA ARG A 484 -15.13 24.44 -44.63
C ARG A 484 -13.71 23.92 -44.43
N PHE A 485 -12.76 24.47 -45.17
CA PHE A 485 -11.32 24.16 -45.08
C PHE A 485 -10.49 25.32 -45.60
N ALA A 486 -9.24 25.40 -45.16
CA ALA A 486 -8.25 26.39 -45.61
C ALA A 486 -7.34 25.81 -46.73
N PRO A 487 -6.65 26.64 -47.53
CA PRO A 487 -5.75 26.18 -48.61
C PRO A 487 -4.60 25.25 -48.17
N GLU A 488 -4.21 25.34 -46.90
CA GLU A 488 -3.20 24.49 -46.25
C GLU A 488 -3.69 23.08 -45.89
N ASP A 489 -5.00 22.84 -45.91
CA ASP A 489 -5.61 21.55 -45.55
C ASP A 489 -5.56 20.53 -46.69
N ARG A 490 -5.37 19.27 -46.33
CA ARG A 490 -5.31 18.13 -47.26
C ARG A 490 -6.67 17.45 -47.35
N VAL A 491 -7.57 18.07 -48.12
CA VAL A 491 -8.95 17.60 -48.28
C VAL A 491 -9.18 16.92 -49.63
N SER A 492 -9.77 15.72 -49.63
CA SER A 492 -10.31 15.05 -50.81
C SER A 492 -11.80 14.79 -50.61
N VAL A 493 -12.66 15.37 -51.46
CA VAL A 493 -14.12 15.18 -51.44
C VAL A 493 -14.55 14.46 -52.72
N ARG A 494 -15.28 13.35 -52.59
CA ARG A 494 -15.75 12.50 -53.70
C ARG A 494 -17.19 12.06 -53.48
N GLY A 495 -18.01 12.04 -54.53
CA GLY A 495 -19.37 11.49 -54.46
C GLY A 495 -20.38 12.17 -53.49
N CYS A 496 -20.05 13.30 -52.87
CA CYS A 496 -20.88 13.92 -51.83
C CYS A 496 -22.05 14.78 -52.36
N ASP A 497 -23.20 14.74 -51.68
CA ASP A 497 -24.34 15.65 -51.86
C ASP A 497 -24.27 16.77 -50.82
N ILE A 498 -23.89 17.98 -51.23
CA ILE A 498 -23.73 19.15 -50.34
C ILE A 498 -24.66 20.27 -50.83
N ARG A 499 -25.74 20.53 -50.09
CA ARG A 499 -26.80 21.47 -50.49
C ARG A 499 -27.59 22.01 -49.30
N ASP A 500 -28.38 23.05 -49.54
CA ASP A 500 -29.30 23.61 -48.53
C ASP A 500 -28.59 24.08 -47.23
N ASN A 501 -27.33 24.51 -47.33
CA ASN A 501 -26.51 25.03 -46.21
C ASN A 501 -26.42 26.58 -46.29
N GLY A 502 -26.01 27.23 -45.20
CA GLY A 502 -26.13 28.68 -44.98
C GLY A 502 -25.32 29.63 -45.88
N THR A 503 -24.51 29.13 -46.82
CA THR A 503 -23.82 29.95 -47.82
C THR A 503 -23.95 29.40 -49.25
N THR A 504 -24.09 30.30 -50.22
CA THR A 504 -24.22 29.96 -51.65
C THR A 504 -22.91 30.12 -52.41
N ALA A 505 -21.91 29.26 -52.16
CA ALA A 505 -20.83 28.97 -53.11
C ALA A 505 -19.99 27.75 -52.66
N PRO A 506 -19.77 26.73 -53.53
CA PRO A 506 -18.65 25.82 -53.34
C PRO A 506 -17.36 26.51 -53.82
N HIS A 507 -16.33 26.57 -52.98
CA HIS A 507 -14.97 26.80 -53.50
C HIS A 507 -14.59 25.60 -54.38
N ALA A 508 -14.39 25.86 -55.67
CA ALA A 508 -14.23 24.82 -56.67
C ALA A 508 -12.96 24.00 -56.45
N ALA A 509 -13.12 22.70 -56.17
CA ALA A 509 -12.00 21.76 -56.20
C ALA A 509 -11.38 21.72 -57.62
N PRO A 510 -10.04 21.67 -57.74
CA PRO A 510 -9.41 21.47 -59.03
C PRO A 510 -9.79 20.09 -59.58
N ARG A 511 -10.16 20.04 -60.87
CA ARG A 511 -10.48 18.79 -61.56
C ARG A 511 -9.26 17.87 -61.57
N ALA A 512 -9.44 16.64 -61.08
CA ALA A 512 -8.57 15.54 -61.47
C ALA A 512 -8.90 15.17 -62.93
N GLU A 513 -7.96 15.36 -63.85
CA GLU A 513 -8.01 14.73 -65.17
C GLU A 513 -7.21 13.44 -65.17
N GLU A 514 -7.81 12.40 -65.74
CA GLU A 514 -7.22 11.07 -65.87
C GLU A 514 -6.04 11.09 -66.86
N GLN A 515 -4.94 10.43 -66.50
CA GLN A 515 -4.10 9.76 -67.50
C GLN A 515 -3.24 8.65 -66.88
N SER A 516 -3.67 7.41 -67.09
CA SER A 516 -2.79 6.24 -67.12
C SER A 516 -2.53 5.91 -68.60
N PRO A 517 -1.33 5.42 -68.98
CA PRO A 517 -1.23 3.96 -69.06
C PRO A 517 0.15 3.33 -68.78
N ARG A 518 0.09 2.21 -68.04
CA ARG A 518 0.74 0.90 -68.33
C ARG A 518 2.28 0.79 -68.52
N ARG A 519 2.88 0.04 -67.59
CA ARG A 519 3.84 -1.08 -67.77
C ARG A 519 5.00 -0.94 -68.80
N GLY A 520 6.22 -0.89 -68.28
CA GLY A 520 7.46 -1.33 -68.95
C GLY A 520 8.49 -1.79 -67.90
N ARG A 521 9.28 -2.83 -68.17
CA ARG A 521 10.20 -3.50 -67.21
C ARG A 521 11.58 -3.65 -67.84
N ALA A 522 12.62 -3.76 -66.99
CA ALA A 522 14.03 -4.11 -67.29
C ALA A 522 14.88 -2.97 -67.91
N ALA A 523 16.21 -2.90 -67.69
CA ALA A 523 17.12 -3.49 -66.68
C ALA A 523 18.52 -2.84 -66.84
N SER A 524 19.53 -3.35 -66.12
CA SER A 524 20.99 -3.20 -66.31
C SER A 524 21.64 -1.82 -66.02
N GLU A 525 22.90 -1.74 -65.55
CA GLU A 525 23.66 -2.56 -64.59
C GLU A 525 25.04 -1.89 -64.29
N GLU A 526 25.65 -2.29 -63.17
CA GLU A 526 27.11 -2.37 -62.90
C GLU A 526 28.05 -1.13 -62.84
N GLY A 527 29.00 -1.23 -61.89
CA GLY A 527 30.33 -0.59 -61.92
C GLY A 527 30.55 0.58 -60.94
N GLY A 528 31.50 0.58 -60.00
CA GLY A 528 32.49 -0.46 -59.63
C GLY A 528 33.83 0.09 -59.12
N VAL A 529 33.92 0.40 -57.82
CA VAL A 529 35.09 0.30 -56.87
C VAL A 529 36.53 0.72 -57.28
N GLY A 530 37.17 1.53 -56.40
CA GLY A 530 38.63 1.74 -56.26
C GLY A 530 39.04 3.21 -56.50
N GLY A 531 39.70 3.97 -55.61
CA GLY A 531 40.80 3.68 -54.66
C GLY A 531 42.11 4.28 -55.22
N THR A 532 42.99 5.03 -54.53
CA THR A 532 43.18 5.37 -53.10
C THR A 532 44.21 6.52 -52.95
N HIS A 533 44.16 7.25 -51.81
CA HIS A 533 45.24 8.03 -51.14
C HIS A 533 46.04 9.13 -51.88
N ASP A 534 46.02 10.36 -51.35
CA ASP A 534 47.01 10.79 -50.35
C ASP A 534 46.53 12.03 -49.54
N ASP A 535 47.00 12.15 -48.31
CA ASP A 535 46.78 13.24 -47.32
C ASP A 535 48.13 13.53 -46.64
N PRO A 536 48.42 14.74 -46.10
CA PRO A 536 48.40 14.83 -44.63
C PRO A 536 48.15 16.20 -43.97
N SER A 537 47.42 16.16 -42.84
CA SER A 537 47.64 16.94 -41.59
C SER A 537 47.21 18.42 -41.56
N ALA A 538 46.64 18.97 -40.47
CA ALA A 538 46.78 18.60 -39.05
C ALA A 538 45.59 18.98 -38.13
N ALA A 539 45.64 18.40 -36.92
CA ALA A 539 44.97 18.79 -35.66
C ALA A 539 43.48 18.45 -35.46
N GLY A 540 43.20 17.49 -34.58
CA GLY A 540 41.85 16.98 -34.30
C GLY A 540 41.19 17.48 -33.01
N THR A 541 39.96 17.04 -32.79
CA THR A 541 39.29 16.95 -31.49
C THR A 541 38.34 15.75 -31.56
N GLU A 542 38.37 14.87 -30.56
CA GLU A 542 37.64 13.60 -30.58
C GLU A 542 36.12 13.81 -30.42
N SER A 543 35.33 13.11 -31.24
CA SER A 543 33.86 13.19 -31.22
C SER A 543 33.27 12.11 -30.30
N ARG A 544 32.33 12.49 -29.44
CA ARG A 544 31.45 11.55 -28.71
C ARG A 544 30.17 11.31 -29.55
N PRO A 545 29.63 10.08 -29.61
CA PRO A 545 28.48 9.75 -30.46
C PRO A 545 27.16 10.33 -29.96
N ALA A 546 26.18 10.44 -30.86
CA ALA A 546 24.84 10.96 -30.58
C ALA A 546 23.97 9.99 -29.75
N LEU A 547 23.06 10.56 -28.96
CA LEU A 547 22.11 9.82 -28.10
C LEU A 547 21.05 9.08 -28.94
N GLY A 548 20.78 7.82 -28.59
CA GLY A 548 19.76 6.97 -29.23
C GLY A 548 18.42 6.97 -28.48
N THR A 549 17.43 6.27 -29.04
CA THR A 549 16.11 6.05 -28.42
C THR A 549 15.95 4.60 -27.95
N GLY A 550 15.49 4.39 -26.72
CA GLY A 550 15.20 3.08 -26.13
C GLY A 550 15.44 3.02 -24.61
N PRO A 551 15.01 1.95 -23.91
CA PRO A 551 15.11 1.79 -22.45
C PRO A 551 16.52 1.92 -21.86
N LEU A 552 17.57 1.65 -22.66
CA LEU A 552 18.96 1.90 -22.25
C LEU A 552 19.28 3.42 -22.24
N ALA A 553 18.77 4.17 -23.21
CA ALA A 553 18.87 5.62 -23.22
C ALA A 553 17.99 6.26 -22.12
N ASP A 554 16.84 5.67 -21.79
CA ASP A 554 16.02 6.08 -20.63
C ASP A 554 16.75 5.85 -19.31
N LEU A 555 17.53 4.76 -19.20
CA LEU A 555 18.42 4.50 -18.05
C LEU A 555 19.55 5.53 -17.98
N ASP A 556 20.20 5.85 -19.12
CA ASP A 556 21.24 6.87 -19.20
C ASP A 556 20.69 8.27 -18.89
N ALA A 557 19.43 8.56 -19.23
CA ALA A 557 18.75 9.83 -18.98
C ALA A 557 18.32 10.05 -17.52
N LEU A 558 18.35 9.03 -16.65
CA LEU A 558 18.07 9.22 -15.22
C LEU A 558 19.09 10.17 -14.58
N VAL A 559 18.62 11.08 -13.73
CA VAL A 559 19.48 12.02 -12.99
C VAL A 559 20.37 11.23 -12.01
N GLY A 560 21.69 11.45 -12.09
CA GLY A 560 22.67 10.82 -11.19
C GLY A 560 22.85 9.33 -11.41
N LEU A 561 23.08 8.59 -10.31
CA LEU A 561 23.19 7.12 -10.26
C LEU A 561 24.28 6.49 -11.14
N GLU A 562 25.37 7.22 -11.41
CA GLU A 562 26.44 6.80 -12.33
C GLU A 562 27.02 5.41 -11.99
N SER A 563 27.24 5.09 -10.71
CA SER A 563 27.70 3.76 -10.28
C SER A 563 26.71 2.64 -10.63
N VAL A 564 25.41 2.89 -10.43
CA VAL A 564 24.33 1.95 -10.74
C VAL A 564 24.22 1.75 -12.26
N LYS A 565 24.32 2.82 -13.06
CA LYS A 565 24.32 2.72 -14.53
C LYS A 565 25.47 1.86 -15.04
N GLN A 566 26.67 2.03 -14.49
CA GLN A 566 27.84 1.23 -14.84
C GLN A 566 27.68 -0.24 -14.44
N GLU A 567 27.18 -0.55 -13.24
CA GLU A 567 26.91 -1.92 -12.79
C GLU A 567 25.83 -2.62 -13.64
N VAL A 568 24.72 -1.92 -13.91
CA VAL A 568 23.61 -2.42 -14.74
C VAL A 568 24.06 -2.64 -16.20
N THR A 569 24.84 -1.72 -16.77
CA THR A 569 25.44 -1.88 -18.11
C THR A 569 26.41 -3.05 -18.15
N GLY A 570 27.20 -3.26 -17.09
CA GLY A 570 28.05 -4.44 -16.94
C GLY A 570 27.27 -5.76 -16.90
N LEU A 571 26.12 -5.79 -16.22
CA LEU A 571 25.19 -6.93 -16.21
C LEU A 571 24.59 -7.20 -17.60
N ILE A 572 24.17 -6.15 -18.31
CA ILE A 572 23.64 -6.23 -19.67
C ILE A 572 24.68 -6.86 -20.62
N ASN A 573 25.91 -6.32 -20.63
CA ASN A 573 26.99 -6.80 -21.48
C ASN A 573 27.34 -8.28 -21.22
N LEU A 574 27.33 -8.71 -19.96
CA LEU A 574 27.60 -10.09 -19.57
C LEU A 574 26.49 -11.06 -20.03
N ASN A 575 25.22 -10.65 -19.97
CA ASN A 575 24.12 -11.45 -20.52
C ASN A 575 24.15 -11.50 -22.06
N GLN A 576 24.51 -10.40 -22.75
CA GLN A 576 24.70 -10.42 -24.20
C GLN A 576 25.82 -11.39 -24.64
N MET A 577 26.96 -11.39 -23.95
CA MET A 577 28.05 -12.33 -24.23
C MET A 577 27.63 -13.79 -23.96
N THR A 578 26.82 -14.02 -22.93
CA THR A 578 26.23 -15.33 -22.63
C THR A 578 25.35 -15.83 -23.77
N LYS A 579 24.43 -15.00 -24.26
CA LYS A 579 23.54 -15.33 -25.38
C LYS A 579 24.34 -15.66 -26.65
N ARG A 580 25.33 -14.83 -27.02
CA ARG A 580 26.21 -15.09 -28.19
C ARG A 580 26.99 -16.40 -28.07
N ARG A 581 27.45 -16.79 -26.87
CA ARG A 581 28.14 -18.08 -26.66
C ARG A 581 27.20 -19.27 -26.77
N GLN A 582 25.95 -19.12 -26.33
CA GLN A 582 24.90 -20.13 -26.50
C GLN A 582 24.51 -20.31 -27.98
N GLU A 583 24.38 -19.21 -28.73
CA GLU A 583 24.17 -19.22 -30.19
C GLU A 583 25.33 -19.90 -30.95
N MET A 584 26.55 -19.85 -30.40
CA MET A 584 27.74 -20.55 -30.92
C MET A 584 27.91 -21.98 -30.37
N GLY A 585 26.98 -22.50 -29.57
CA GLY A 585 27.04 -23.85 -29.00
C GLY A 585 28.17 -24.08 -27.98
N LEU A 586 28.75 -23.02 -27.41
CA LEU A 586 29.84 -23.12 -26.44
C LEU A 586 29.31 -23.38 -25.01
N PRO A 587 29.99 -24.19 -24.19
CA PRO A 587 29.56 -24.46 -22.82
C PRO A 587 29.60 -23.17 -21.98
N MET A 588 28.50 -22.92 -21.27
CA MET A 588 28.32 -21.76 -20.41
C MET A 588 28.51 -22.13 -18.93
N PRO A 589 29.28 -21.34 -18.15
CA PRO A 589 29.25 -21.43 -16.70
C PRO A 589 27.84 -21.13 -16.18
N PRO A 590 27.32 -21.88 -15.19
CA PRO A 590 26.07 -21.53 -14.52
C PRO A 590 26.26 -20.20 -13.76
N MET A 591 25.49 -19.19 -14.12
CA MET A 591 25.47 -17.89 -13.44
C MET A 591 24.04 -17.58 -13.03
N SER A 592 23.85 -17.09 -11.81
CA SER A 592 22.55 -16.58 -11.38
C SER A 592 22.24 -15.25 -12.07
N ARG A 593 20.97 -15.04 -12.40
CA ARG A 593 20.42 -13.79 -12.93
C ARG A 593 19.80 -12.89 -11.85
N HIS A 594 19.67 -13.38 -10.62
CA HIS A 594 18.97 -12.69 -9.53
C HIS A 594 19.90 -11.68 -8.82
N LEU A 595 19.35 -10.53 -8.41
CA LEU A 595 20.10 -9.36 -7.93
C LEU A 595 19.61 -8.90 -6.56
N VAL A 596 20.47 -8.18 -5.83
CA VAL A 596 20.11 -7.45 -4.60
C VAL A 596 20.23 -5.95 -4.87
N PHE A 597 19.20 -5.17 -4.57
CA PHE A 597 19.19 -3.70 -4.72
C PHE A 597 19.27 -3.06 -3.33
N ALA A 598 20.47 -2.64 -2.95
CA ALA A 598 20.80 -2.17 -1.60
C ALA A 598 20.90 -0.64 -1.54
N GLY A 599 20.17 0.02 -0.63
CA GLY A 599 20.39 1.43 -0.31
C GLY A 599 19.18 2.20 0.23
N PRO A 600 19.32 3.50 0.55
CA PRO A 600 18.29 4.33 1.18
C PRO A 600 16.97 4.46 0.41
N PRO A 601 15.83 4.78 1.04
CA PRO A 601 14.55 4.92 0.36
C PRO A 601 14.54 6.08 -0.65
N GLY A 602 13.80 5.92 -1.75
CA GLY A 602 13.64 6.98 -2.76
C GLY A 602 14.84 7.21 -3.70
N THR A 603 15.84 6.32 -3.71
CA THR A 603 17.01 6.34 -4.61
C THR A 603 16.76 5.75 -6.01
N GLY A 604 15.50 5.47 -6.38
CA GLY A 604 15.16 5.00 -7.73
C GLY A 604 15.24 3.48 -7.97
N LYS A 605 15.43 2.65 -6.94
CA LYS A 605 15.51 1.17 -7.04
C LYS A 605 14.45 0.53 -7.96
N THR A 606 13.16 0.74 -7.68
CA THR A 606 12.06 0.21 -8.51
C THR A 606 12.10 0.73 -9.96
N THR A 607 12.48 2.00 -10.16
CA THR A 607 12.61 2.60 -11.50
C THR A 607 13.70 1.91 -12.32
N VAL A 608 14.88 1.70 -11.73
CA VAL A 608 15.99 1.00 -12.38
C VAL A 608 15.66 -0.48 -12.62
N ALA A 609 14.95 -1.14 -11.69
CA ALA A 609 14.51 -2.52 -11.88
C ALA A 609 13.57 -2.68 -13.09
N ARG A 610 12.66 -1.71 -13.29
CA ARG A 610 11.74 -1.67 -14.44
C ARG A 610 12.47 -1.49 -15.77
N LEU A 611 13.42 -0.55 -15.83
CA LEU A 611 14.23 -0.31 -17.02
C LEU A 611 15.13 -1.51 -17.35
N TYR A 612 15.75 -2.13 -16.34
CA TYR A 612 16.56 -3.34 -16.51
C TYR A 612 15.74 -4.51 -17.09
N GLY A 613 14.50 -4.70 -16.61
CA GLY A 613 13.57 -5.68 -17.17
C GLY A 613 13.27 -5.44 -18.66
N ALA A 614 12.97 -4.19 -19.03
CA ALA A 614 12.72 -3.79 -20.41
C ALA A 614 13.95 -4.04 -21.32
N VAL A 615 15.15 -3.63 -20.90
CA VAL A 615 16.39 -3.86 -21.66
C VAL A 615 16.64 -5.36 -21.88
N LEU A 616 16.42 -6.21 -20.86
CA LEU A 616 16.58 -7.66 -21.01
C LEU A 616 15.55 -8.29 -21.97
N ALA A 617 14.36 -7.71 -22.10
CA ALA A 617 13.35 -8.17 -23.07
C ALA A 617 13.70 -7.75 -24.51
N GLU A 618 14.16 -6.51 -24.73
CA GLU A 618 14.62 -6.06 -26.06
C GLU A 618 15.80 -6.91 -26.57
N LEU A 619 16.71 -7.28 -25.67
CA LEU A 619 17.83 -8.17 -25.98
C LEU A 619 17.40 -9.65 -26.15
N GLY A 620 16.11 -9.95 -25.96
CA GLY A 620 15.54 -11.30 -26.05
C GLY A 620 16.18 -12.29 -25.09
N ILE A 621 16.46 -11.84 -23.86
CA ILE A 621 16.94 -12.64 -22.73
C ILE A 621 15.76 -13.00 -21.80
N LEU A 622 14.80 -12.09 -21.69
CA LEU A 622 13.47 -12.28 -21.12
C LEU A 622 12.42 -12.19 -22.24
N SER A 623 11.22 -12.72 -22.01
CA SER A 623 10.16 -12.75 -23.03
C SER A 623 9.25 -11.51 -23.03
N GLN A 624 9.15 -10.79 -21.92
CA GLN A 624 8.24 -9.64 -21.76
C GLN A 624 8.83 -8.47 -20.95
N GLY A 625 9.73 -8.72 -19.98
CA GLY A 625 10.47 -7.66 -19.28
C GLY A 625 9.64 -6.80 -18.32
N HIS A 626 8.39 -7.16 -18.08
CA HIS A 626 7.52 -6.52 -17.09
C HIS A 626 8.07 -6.70 -15.67
N ILE A 627 7.65 -5.83 -14.75
CA ILE A 627 8.02 -5.91 -13.32
C ILE A 627 6.78 -6.18 -12.47
N VAL A 628 6.90 -7.13 -11.54
CA VAL A 628 5.92 -7.42 -10.49
C VAL A 628 6.54 -7.01 -9.16
N GLU A 629 6.04 -5.94 -8.56
CA GLU A 629 6.53 -5.39 -7.29
C GLU A 629 5.67 -5.91 -6.12
N VAL A 630 6.31 -6.43 -5.08
CA VAL A 630 5.66 -7.07 -3.92
C VAL A 630 6.42 -6.82 -2.61
N SER A 631 5.72 -6.99 -1.49
CA SER A 631 6.25 -6.88 -0.12
C SER A 631 6.05 -8.19 0.67
N ARG A 632 6.50 -8.24 1.94
CA ARG A 632 6.15 -9.34 2.86
C ARG A 632 4.64 -9.60 2.94
N ALA A 633 3.81 -8.56 2.92
CA ALA A 633 2.35 -8.72 3.04
C ALA A 633 1.75 -9.46 1.83
N ASP A 634 2.41 -9.39 0.66
CA ASP A 634 1.96 -10.00 -0.58
C ASP A 634 2.46 -11.44 -0.74
N LEU A 635 3.59 -11.78 -0.11
CA LEU A 635 4.19 -13.12 -0.14
C LEU A 635 3.68 -14.02 0.99
N VAL A 636 3.42 -13.48 2.18
CA VAL A 636 3.06 -14.24 3.38
C VAL A 636 1.54 -14.35 3.55
N ALA A 637 1.04 -15.53 3.91
CA ALA A 637 -0.37 -15.79 4.21
C ALA A 637 -0.64 -15.80 5.72
N GLN A 638 -1.91 -15.70 6.12
CA GLN A 638 -2.36 -15.79 7.53
C GLN A 638 -2.77 -17.22 7.94
N ILE A 639 -2.62 -18.20 7.04
CA ILE A 639 -3.08 -19.59 7.19
C ILE A 639 -1.92 -20.53 6.86
N ILE A 640 -1.83 -21.64 7.60
CA ILE A 640 -0.78 -22.67 7.44
C ILE A 640 -0.81 -23.28 6.05
N GLY A 641 0.35 -23.34 5.38
CA GLY A 641 0.50 -23.82 3.99
C GLY A 641 0.02 -22.84 2.91
N GLY A 642 -0.63 -21.74 3.28
CA GLY A 642 -1.07 -20.72 2.32
C GLY A 642 0.07 -19.86 1.77
N THR A 643 1.21 -19.80 2.47
CA THR A 643 2.32 -18.91 2.13
C THR A 643 3.14 -19.42 0.95
N ALA A 644 3.38 -20.74 0.88
CA ALA A 644 3.98 -21.35 -0.31
C ALA A 644 3.12 -21.10 -1.57
N ILE A 645 1.80 -21.23 -1.46
CA ILE A 645 0.86 -20.98 -2.58
C ILE A 645 0.96 -19.52 -3.03
N LYS A 646 0.80 -18.57 -2.09
CA LYS A 646 0.81 -17.13 -2.35
C LYS A 646 2.14 -16.65 -2.98
N THR A 647 3.26 -17.17 -2.47
CA THR A 647 4.60 -16.92 -3.04
C THR A 647 4.70 -17.46 -4.47
N THR A 648 4.14 -18.65 -4.74
CA THR A 648 4.15 -19.29 -6.06
C THR A 648 3.32 -18.52 -7.09
N GLU A 649 2.13 -18.04 -6.70
CA GLU A 649 1.29 -17.19 -7.57
C GLU A 649 1.99 -15.90 -7.99
N VAL A 650 2.58 -15.20 -7.03
CA VAL A 650 3.35 -13.96 -7.25
C VAL A 650 4.55 -14.21 -8.17
N PHE A 651 5.28 -15.30 -7.94
CA PHE A 651 6.41 -15.69 -8.76
C PHE A 651 5.99 -15.99 -10.20
N ASN A 652 4.92 -16.77 -10.39
CA ASN A 652 4.41 -17.14 -11.72
C ASN A 652 3.94 -15.93 -12.54
N LYS A 653 3.37 -14.90 -11.89
CA LYS A 653 3.02 -13.61 -12.53
C LYS A 653 4.26 -12.87 -13.08
N ALA A 654 5.42 -13.10 -12.50
CA ALA A 654 6.68 -12.46 -12.88
C ALA A 654 7.54 -13.26 -13.88
N VAL A 655 7.17 -14.51 -14.20
CA VAL A 655 7.86 -15.32 -15.22
C VAL A 655 7.80 -14.60 -16.58
N GLY A 656 8.93 -14.54 -17.27
CA GLY A 656 9.12 -13.72 -18.48
C GLY A 656 9.55 -12.28 -18.21
N GLY A 657 9.65 -11.87 -16.94
CA GLY A 657 9.97 -10.52 -16.50
C GLY A 657 10.83 -10.50 -15.22
N VAL A 658 10.55 -9.53 -14.35
CA VAL A 658 11.26 -9.23 -13.10
C VAL A 658 10.31 -9.34 -11.91
N LEU A 659 10.61 -10.21 -10.95
CA LEU A 659 9.99 -10.17 -9.62
C LEU A 659 10.81 -9.24 -8.72
N PHE A 660 10.23 -8.15 -8.24
CA PHE A 660 10.87 -7.19 -7.35
C PHE A 660 10.23 -7.27 -5.96
N ILE A 661 11.04 -7.60 -4.94
CA ILE A 661 10.59 -7.76 -3.56
C ILE A 661 11.15 -6.61 -2.73
N ASP A 662 10.31 -5.65 -2.33
CA ASP A 662 10.72 -4.53 -1.49
C ASP A 662 10.74 -4.92 0.00
N GLU A 663 11.65 -4.29 0.74
CA GLU A 663 12.00 -4.60 2.13
C GLU A 663 12.12 -6.11 2.42
N ALA A 664 12.80 -6.85 1.53
CA ALA A 664 12.83 -8.32 1.54
C ALA A 664 13.35 -8.96 2.85
N TYR A 665 14.24 -8.25 3.57
CA TYR A 665 14.72 -8.63 4.90
C TYR A 665 13.60 -8.85 5.93
N THR A 666 12.43 -8.24 5.72
CA THR A 666 11.26 -8.45 6.59
C THR A 666 10.74 -9.89 6.54
N LEU A 667 11.02 -10.68 5.49
CA LEU A 667 10.62 -12.08 5.39
C LEU A 667 11.27 -12.96 6.47
N THR A 668 12.56 -12.75 6.75
CA THR A 668 13.37 -13.55 7.69
C THR A 668 13.39 -13.00 9.11
N ASN A 669 13.04 -11.73 9.30
CA ASN A 669 13.07 -11.07 10.62
C ASN A 669 11.79 -11.33 11.43
N GLN A 670 11.77 -12.45 12.16
CA GLN A 670 10.82 -12.71 13.26
C GLN A 670 11.55 -13.15 14.53
N ASN A 671 11.15 -12.58 15.67
CA ASN A 671 11.65 -13.00 16.98
C ASN A 671 11.20 -14.43 17.28
N LYS A 672 12.10 -15.27 17.81
CA LYS A 672 11.85 -16.69 18.11
C LYS A 672 10.88 -16.88 19.29
N GLY A 673 9.59 -16.70 19.04
CA GLY A 673 8.52 -16.77 20.05
C GLY A 673 7.19 -17.30 19.50
N SER A 674 7.03 -18.62 19.49
CA SER A 674 5.75 -19.36 19.49
C SER A 674 4.61 -18.85 18.57
N GLY A 675 4.91 -18.55 17.31
CA GLY A 675 3.93 -18.46 16.21
C GLY A 675 4.42 -19.26 14.99
N PRO A 676 3.55 -19.63 14.03
CA PRO A 676 3.99 -20.42 12.87
C PRO A 676 4.90 -19.62 11.94
N ASP A 677 5.91 -20.29 11.37
CA ASP A 677 7.04 -19.65 10.68
C ASP A 677 6.76 -19.32 9.20
N PHE A 678 5.68 -18.56 8.96
CA PHE A 678 5.20 -18.25 7.61
C PHE A 678 6.21 -17.42 6.79
N GLY A 679 7.07 -16.64 7.44
CA GLY A 679 8.07 -15.83 6.75
C GLY A 679 9.14 -16.67 6.05
N GLN A 680 9.60 -17.72 6.74
CA GLN A 680 10.59 -18.65 6.22
C GLN A 680 10.01 -19.54 5.10
N GLU A 681 8.75 -19.96 5.23
CA GLU A 681 8.00 -20.73 4.21
C GLU A 681 8.00 -20.02 2.83
N ALA A 682 7.88 -18.69 2.83
CA ALA A 682 7.95 -17.88 1.61
C ALA A 682 9.35 -17.93 0.98
N VAL A 683 10.40 -17.77 1.78
CA VAL A 683 11.80 -17.78 1.32
C VAL A 683 12.18 -19.14 0.73
N GLU A 684 11.81 -20.24 1.40
CA GLU A 684 12.06 -21.60 0.92
C GLU A 684 11.36 -21.89 -0.41
N THR A 685 10.09 -21.46 -0.52
CA THR A 685 9.32 -21.61 -1.76
C THR A 685 9.92 -20.79 -2.90
N LEU A 686 10.30 -19.53 -2.64
CA LEU A 686 10.93 -18.65 -3.59
C LEU A 686 12.25 -19.24 -4.13
N MET A 687 13.13 -19.74 -3.25
CA MET A 687 14.41 -20.34 -3.65
C MET A 687 14.27 -21.59 -4.53
N LYS A 688 13.19 -22.37 -4.34
CA LYS A 688 12.87 -23.52 -5.18
C LYS A 688 12.48 -23.05 -6.59
N LEU A 689 11.50 -22.15 -6.68
CA LEU A 689 11.00 -21.62 -7.95
C LEU A 689 12.08 -20.88 -8.75
N MET A 690 12.98 -20.17 -8.07
CA MET A 690 14.17 -19.53 -8.68
C MET A 690 15.08 -20.54 -9.40
N GLU A 691 15.22 -21.77 -8.90
CA GLU A 691 15.98 -22.83 -9.59
C GLU A 691 15.19 -23.39 -10.77
N ASP A 692 13.92 -23.74 -10.54
CA ASP A 692 13.05 -24.34 -11.56
C ASP A 692 12.86 -23.41 -12.78
N HIS A 693 12.92 -22.09 -12.59
CA HIS A 693 12.66 -21.06 -13.61
C HIS A 693 13.87 -20.18 -13.98
N ARG A 694 15.08 -20.52 -13.51
CA ARG A 694 16.36 -19.78 -13.62
C ARG A 694 16.66 -18.98 -14.90
N ASP A 695 16.24 -19.48 -16.07
CA ASP A 695 16.53 -18.88 -17.38
C ASP A 695 15.37 -18.03 -17.94
N SER A 696 14.23 -17.99 -17.24
CA SER A 696 12.97 -17.34 -17.67
C SER A 696 12.53 -16.15 -16.82
N ILE A 697 13.23 -15.84 -15.72
CA ILE A 697 12.86 -14.78 -14.77
C ILE A 697 14.11 -14.13 -14.15
N VAL A 698 14.00 -12.86 -13.80
CA VAL A 698 14.93 -12.18 -12.87
C VAL A 698 14.21 -11.95 -11.55
N VAL A 699 14.89 -12.18 -10.42
CA VAL A 699 14.36 -11.82 -9.09
C VAL A 699 15.28 -10.76 -8.51
N ILE A 700 14.72 -9.67 -8.02
CA ILE A 700 15.43 -8.56 -7.40
C ILE A 700 14.88 -8.40 -5.99
N VAL A 701 15.74 -8.53 -4.99
CA VAL A 701 15.39 -8.29 -3.58
C VAL A 701 15.95 -6.94 -3.16
N ALA A 702 15.13 -6.08 -2.57
CA ALA A 702 15.48 -4.71 -2.24
C ALA A 702 15.35 -4.41 -0.74
N GLY A 703 16.16 -3.47 -0.26
CA GLY A 703 16.13 -3.00 1.12
C GLY A 703 17.30 -2.11 1.49
N TYR A 704 17.42 -1.80 2.79
CA TYR A 704 18.57 -1.11 3.37
C TYR A 704 19.80 -2.03 3.31
N SER A 705 20.97 -1.47 2.97
CA SER A 705 22.18 -2.27 2.68
C SER A 705 22.55 -3.25 3.80
N GLU A 706 22.59 -2.77 5.04
CA GLU A 706 22.91 -3.56 6.24
C GLU A 706 21.92 -4.72 6.46
N LEU A 707 20.63 -4.49 6.24
CA LEU A 707 19.59 -5.51 6.42
C LEU A 707 19.56 -6.52 5.28
N MET A 708 20.00 -6.14 4.08
CA MET A 708 20.12 -7.08 2.95
C MET A 708 21.31 -8.04 3.12
N GLU A 709 22.39 -7.63 3.78
CA GLU A 709 23.49 -8.55 4.14
C GLU A 709 23.04 -9.59 5.19
N GLN A 710 22.23 -9.18 6.17
CA GLN A 710 21.60 -10.08 7.14
C GLN A 710 20.60 -11.05 6.46
N PHE A 711 19.77 -10.55 5.55
CA PHE A 711 18.85 -11.37 4.75
C PHE A 711 19.61 -12.44 3.94
N LEU A 712 20.66 -12.08 3.22
CA LEU A 712 21.45 -13.03 2.41
C LEU A 712 22.20 -14.07 3.24
N SER A 713 22.66 -13.71 4.44
CA SER A 713 23.37 -14.61 5.35
C SER A 713 22.45 -15.54 6.16
N SER A 714 21.14 -15.24 6.21
CA SER A 714 20.14 -16.07 6.90
C SER A 714 20.00 -17.49 6.34
N ASN A 715 20.30 -17.70 5.05
CA ASN A 715 20.25 -19.01 4.40
C ASN A 715 21.34 -19.15 3.31
N PRO A 716 22.23 -20.17 3.35
CA PRO A 716 23.24 -20.40 2.32
C PRO A 716 22.70 -20.50 0.89
N GLY A 717 21.46 -20.98 0.73
CA GLY A 717 20.78 -21.02 -0.57
C GLY A 717 20.59 -19.63 -1.18
N MET A 718 20.32 -18.61 -0.36
CA MET A 718 20.11 -17.23 -0.80
C MET A 718 21.41 -16.60 -1.28
N ALA A 719 22.49 -16.70 -0.49
CA ALA A 719 23.82 -16.22 -0.90
C ALA A 719 24.31 -16.87 -2.22
N SER A 720 23.97 -18.14 -2.47
CA SER A 720 24.29 -18.81 -3.74
C SER A 720 23.47 -18.30 -4.93
N ARG A 721 22.22 -17.87 -4.70
CA ARG A 721 21.26 -17.46 -5.73
C ARG A 721 21.28 -15.96 -5.99
N PHE A 722 21.64 -15.12 -5.03
CA PHE A 722 21.75 -13.68 -5.17
C PHE A 722 23.23 -13.28 -5.19
N SER A 723 23.94 -13.63 -6.26
CA SER A 723 25.40 -13.51 -6.36
C SER A 723 25.92 -12.08 -6.58
N ARG A 724 25.04 -11.08 -6.72
CA ARG A 724 25.43 -9.69 -7.02
C ARG A 724 24.49 -8.69 -6.33
N THR A 725 25.10 -7.66 -5.76
CA THR A 725 24.43 -6.52 -5.14
C THR A 725 24.72 -5.26 -5.96
N VAL A 726 23.68 -4.49 -6.23
CA VAL A 726 23.73 -3.16 -6.87
C VAL A 726 23.50 -2.11 -5.78
N ALA A 727 24.45 -1.19 -5.63
CA ALA A 727 24.45 -0.22 -4.54
C ALA A 727 23.86 1.13 -4.98
N PHE A 728 22.78 1.55 -4.33
CA PHE A 728 22.06 2.80 -4.58
C PHE A 728 22.39 3.84 -3.49
N PRO A 729 23.38 4.72 -3.67
CA PRO A 729 23.71 5.76 -2.70
C PRO A 729 22.61 6.83 -2.58
N ASN A 730 22.71 7.68 -1.56
CA ASN A 730 21.94 8.92 -1.50
C ASN A 730 22.32 9.84 -2.67
N TYR A 731 21.34 10.55 -3.23
CA TYR A 731 21.60 11.60 -4.21
C TYR A 731 22.42 12.75 -3.60
N SER A 732 23.27 13.36 -4.41
CA SER A 732 23.97 14.60 -4.10
C SER A 732 23.00 15.78 -3.98
N VAL A 733 23.48 16.94 -3.49
CA VAL A 733 22.67 18.17 -3.48
C VAL A 733 22.28 18.55 -4.90
N ASP A 734 23.24 18.56 -5.82
CA ASP A 734 23.02 18.94 -7.22
C ASP A 734 22.00 18.02 -7.90
N GLU A 735 22.09 16.70 -7.65
CA GLU A 735 21.13 15.72 -8.18
C GLU A 735 19.71 15.95 -7.63
N LEU A 736 19.56 16.25 -6.33
CA LEU A 736 18.26 16.57 -5.72
C LEU A 736 17.67 17.87 -6.27
N VAL A 737 18.50 18.90 -6.46
CA VAL A 737 18.11 20.18 -7.08
C VAL A 737 17.68 19.94 -8.55
N THR A 738 18.43 19.14 -9.31
CA THR A 738 18.07 18.77 -10.69
C THR A 738 16.76 17.99 -10.75
N ILE A 739 16.49 17.08 -9.80
CA ILE A 739 15.21 16.37 -9.70
C ILE A 739 14.05 17.33 -9.46
N VAL A 740 14.19 18.30 -8.54
CA VAL A 740 13.14 19.31 -8.30
C VAL A 740 12.93 20.22 -9.50
N ARG A 741 14.01 20.68 -10.16
CA ARG A 741 13.90 21.46 -11.40
C ARG A 741 13.16 20.70 -12.50
N GLY A 742 13.46 19.42 -12.70
CA GLY A 742 12.73 18.57 -13.66
C GLY A 742 11.25 18.38 -13.31
N LEU A 743 10.86 18.48 -12.03
CA LEU A 743 9.45 18.54 -11.63
C LEU A 743 8.84 19.90 -11.95
N CYS A 744 9.53 21.01 -11.67
CA CYS A 744 9.09 22.36 -12.05
C CYS A 744 8.86 22.46 -13.56
N ASP A 745 9.85 22.11 -14.37
CA ASP A 745 9.79 22.16 -15.85
C ASP A 745 8.62 21.32 -16.39
N LYS A 746 8.43 20.10 -15.86
CA LYS A 746 7.34 19.19 -16.25
C LYS A 746 5.95 19.74 -15.91
N HIS A 747 5.84 20.56 -14.88
CA HIS A 747 4.59 21.16 -14.41
C HIS A 747 4.43 22.63 -14.80
N TYR A 748 5.24 23.12 -15.75
CA TYR A 748 5.23 24.49 -16.27
C TYR A 748 5.49 25.58 -15.20
N TYR A 749 6.29 25.24 -14.19
CA TYR A 749 6.78 26.20 -13.19
C TYR A 749 8.21 26.65 -13.49
N GLU A 750 8.43 27.96 -13.47
CA GLU A 750 9.76 28.56 -13.54
C GLU A 750 10.24 28.96 -12.13
N MET A 751 11.47 28.60 -11.78
CA MET A 751 12.11 29.04 -10.53
C MET A 751 12.88 30.34 -10.75
N SER A 752 12.80 31.27 -9.80
CA SER A 752 13.75 32.40 -9.74
C SER A 752 15.14 31.93 -9.29
N ASP A 753 16.18 32.73 -9.58
CA ASP A 753 17.55 32.44 -9.12
C ASP A 753 17.62 32.31 -7.58
N GLY A 754 16.93 33.21 -6.85
CA GLY A 754 16.80 33.12 -5.39
C GLY A 754 16.08 31.85 -4.91
N ALA A 755 15.07 31.36 -5.63
CA ALA A 755 14.43 30.07 -5.33
C ALA A 755 15.41 28.89 -5.54
N LEU A 756 16.28 28.97 -6.54
CA LEU A 756 17.29 27.95 -6.82
C LEU A 756 18.40 27.94 -5.75
N GLU A 757 18.87 29.11 -5.32
CA GLU A 757 19.82 29.26 -4.21
C GLU A 757 19.22 28.76 -2.88
N ALA A 758 17.99 29.17 -2.56
CA ALA A 758 17.27 28.72 -1.37
C ALA A 758 17.04 27.20 -1.36
N LEU A 759 16.68 26.61 -2.50
CA LEU A 759 16.50 25.16 -2.65
C LEU A 759 17.81 24.38 -2.51
N THR A 760 18.90 24.91 -3.07
CA THR A 760 20.24 24.32 -2.92
C THR A 760 20.65 24.33 -1.45
N ARG A 761 20.55 25.48 -0.79
CA ARG A 761 20.82 25.65 0.65
C ARG A 761 19.92 24.76 1.51
N TYR A 762 18.65 24.58 1.15
CA TYR A 762 17.76 23.62 1.82
C TYR A 762 18.34 22.20 1.77
N PHE A 763 18.70 21.71 0.59
CA PHE A 763 19.25 20.35 0.47
C PHE A 763 20.64 20.21 1.08
N GLU A 764 21.47 21.25 1.11
CA GLU A 764 22.74 21.25 1.88
C GLU A 764 22.50 21.06 3.38
N LEU A 765 21.51 21.76 3.95
CA LEU A 765 21.20 21.74 5.38
C LEU A 765 20.44 20.48 5.84
N VAL A 766 19.75 19.79 4.93
CA VAL A 766 19.00 18.56 5.23
C VAL A 766 19.95 17.35 5.32
N PRO A 767 19.98 16.62 6.46
CA PRO A 767 20.90 15.51 6.67
C PRO A 767 20.53 14.28 5.85
N LYS A 768 21.48 13.79 5.04
CA LYS A 768 21.32 12.65 4.13
C LYS A 768 21.88 11.36 4.76
N GLY A 769 21.20 10.86 5.79
CA GLY A 769 21.53 9.59 6.45
C GLY A 769 21.08 8.33 5.68
N PRO A 770 21.33 7.12 6.22
CA PRO A 770 20.95 5.85 5.57
C PRO A 770 19.44 5.65 5.33
N THR A 771 18.60 6.40 6.04
CA THR A 771 17.13 6.39 5.92
C THR A 771 16.59 7.62 5.18
N PHE A 772 17.46 8.44 4.57
CA PHE A 772 17.05 9.64 3.86
C PHE A 772 16.14 9.30 2.66
N GLY A 773 15.06 10.05 2.49
CA GLY A 773 14.01 9.73 1.52
C GLY A 773 14.30 10.16 0.07
N ASN A 774 15.44 10.81 -0.21
CA ASN A 774 15.92 11.10 -1.56
C ASN A 774 14.86 11.72 -2.48
N GLY A 775 14.50 11.08 -3.60
CA GLY A 775 13.48 11.56 -4.53
C GLY A 775 12.09 11.74 -3.91
N ARG A 776 11.76 11.02 -2.82
CA ARG A 776 10.53 11.25 -2.05
C ARG A 776 10.56 12.59 -1.29
N ILE A 777 11.73 13.01 -0.81
CA ILE A 777 11.92 14.35 -0.21
C ILE A 777 11.91 15.42 -1.30
N ALA A 778 12.59 15.20 -2.43
CA ALA A 778 12.57 16.14 -3.55
C ALA A 778 11.14 16.46 -4.03
N ARG A 779 10.30 15.44 -4.23
CA ARG A 779 8.88 15.63 -4.56
C ARG A 779 8.12 16.39 -3.48
N LYS A 780 8.33 16.04 -2.20
CA LYS A 780 7.67 16.73 -1.07
C LYS A 780 8.03 18.21 -0.99
N VAL A 781 9.28 18.57 -1.29
CA VAL A 781 9.73 19.97 -1.33
C VAL A 781 9.06 20.72 -2.47
N PHE A 782 8.97 20.11 -3.66
CA PHE A 782 8.23 20.67 -4.78
C PHE A 782 6.73 20.90 -4.47
N GLU A 783 6.05 19.92 -3.86
CA GLU A 783 4.66 20.06 -3.39
C GLU A 783 4.51 21.19 -2.35
N SER A 784 5.48 21.31 -1.44
CA SER A 784 5.56 22.37 -0.42
C SER A 784 5.74 23.76 -1.04
N MET A 785 6.56 23.87 -2.10
CA MET A 785 6.76 25.11 -2.86
C MET A 785 5.48 25.58 -3.55
N ILE A 786 4.76 24.68 -4.23
CA ILE A 786 3.46 25.01 -4.83
C ILE A 786 2.45 25.47 -3.75
N SER A 787 2.40 24.78 -2.62
CA SER A 787 1.47 25.11 -1.53
C SER A 787 1.77 26.49 -0.90
N ARG A 788 3.04 26.87 -0.76
CA ARG A 788 3.43 28.22 -0.33
C ARG A 788 3.10 29.28 -1.37
N GLN A 789 3.42 29.04 -2.64
CA GLN A 789 3.11 29.96 -3.73
C GLN A 789 1.61 30.23 -3.81
N ALA A 790 0.78 29.19 -3.76
CA ALA A 790 -0.67 29.30 -3.72
C ALA A 790 -1.17 30.11 -2.50
N SER A 791 -0.57 29.91 -1.32
CA SER A 791 -0.90 30.67 -0.11
C SER A 791 -0.50 32.14 -0.21
N ARG A 792 0.68 32.42 -0.79
CA ARG A 792 1.23 33.77 -1.03
C ARG A 792 0.39 34.55 -2.03
N LEU A 793 -0.02 33.90 -3.13
CA LEU A 793 -0.87 34.47 -4.18
C LEU A 793 -2.35 34.59 -3.76
N ALA A 794 -2.84 33.75 -2.85
CA ALA A 794 -4.17 33.93 -2.26
C ALA A 794 -4.24 35.13 -1.30
N ALA A 795 -3.16 35.40 -0.56
CA ALA A 795 -3.05 36.58 0.31
C ALA A 795 -2.80 37.87 -0.48
N ASN A 796 -1.99 37.80 -1.54
CA ASN A 796 -1.67 38.91 -2.43
C ASN A 796 -1.91 38.48 -3.90
N PRO A 797 -3.12 38.73 -4.46
CA PRO A 797 -3.46 38.34 -5.82
C PRO A 797 -2.44 38.84 -6.85
N PRO A 798 -2.01 38.00 -7.81
CA PRO A 798 -0.95 38.35 -8.76
C PRO A 798 -1.36 39.50 -9.68
N SER A 799 -0.39 40.32 -10.06
CA SER A 799 -0.61 41.48 -10.95
C SER A 799 -0.56 41.11 -12.44
N ARG A 800 0.01 39.94 -12.75
CA ARG A 800 0.21 39.39 -14.10
C ARG A 800 0.15 37.87 -14.06
N ASP A 801 -0.40 37.26 -15.11
CA ASP A 801 -0.55 35.79 -15.22
C ASP A 801 0.79 35.04 -15.10
N THR A 802 1.91 35.66 -15.52
CA THR A 802 3.28 35.13 -15.38
C THR A 802 3.74 34.93 -13.93
N GLU A 803 3.03 35.49 -12.94
CA GLU A 803 3.32 35.26 -11.52
C GLU A 803 2.72 33.93 -11.03
N LEU A 804 1.70 33.38 -11.70
CA LEU A 804 1.08 32.09 -11.38
C LEU A 804 2.03 30.91 -11.64
N SER A 805 2.88 31.02 -12.66
CA SER A 805 3.87 30.00 -13.03
C SER A 805 5.24 30.18 -12.38
N ARG A 806 5.45 31.21 -11.53
CA ARG A 806 6.77 31.55 -10.99
C ARG A 806 6.91 31.25 -9.49
N LEU A 807 7.91 30.43 -9.15
CA LEU A 807 8.30 30.11 -7.77
C LEU A 807 9.46 31.01 -7.32
N SER A 808 9.33 31.61 -6.13
CA SER A 808 10.32 32.50 -5.52
C SER A 808 10.96 31.89 -4.27
N GLU A 809 11.98 32.55 -3.71
CA GLU A 809 12.66 32.13 -2.47
C GLU A 809 11.72 31.93 -1.28
N ASP A 810 10.71 32.81 -1.13
CA ASP A 810 9.64 32.71 -0.12
C ASP A 810 8.82 31.40 -0.19
N ASP A 811 8.83 30.72 -1.34
CA ASP A 811 8.08 29.49 -1.54
C ASP A 811 8.88 28.25 -1.07
N VAL A 812 10.19 28.36 -0.88
CA VAL A 812 11.04 27.26 -0.41
C VAL A 812 10.89 27.06 1.11
N ASP A 813 10.91 25.80 1.56
CA ASP A 813 10.90 25.46 2.99
C ASP A 813 12.11 26.10 3.72
N LEU A 814 11.85 26.99 4.68
CA LEU A 814 12.86 27.37 5.67
C LEU A 814 13.09 26.21 6.65
N VAL A 815 14.33 25.74 6.75
CA VAL A 815 14.73 24.73 7.75
C VAL A 815 14.62 25.36 9.15
N PRO A 816 13.87 24.79 10.11
CA PRO A 816 13.66 25.43 11.41
C PRO A 816 14.96 25.69 12.16
N GLY A 817 15.35 26.97 12.27
CA GLY A 817 16.63 27.37 12.82
C GLY A 817 16.91 28.88 12.86
N ASP A 818 16.43 29.66 11.87
CA ASP A 818 16.70 31.09 11.75
C ASP A 818 15.43 31.94 11.97
N ASP A 819 15.22 32.38 13.22
CA ASP A 819 14.46 33.58 13.58
C ASP A 819 15.40 34.45 14.44
N HIS A 820 15.77 35.65 13.98
CA HIS A 820 16.72 36.52 14.69
C HIS A 820 16.45 38.02 14.51
N ASP A 821 16.29 38.70 15.66
CA ASP A 821 16.54 40.13 15.91
C ASP A 821 16.78 40.25 17.44
N ALA A 822 17.66 41.07 18.02
CA ALA A 822 18.67 42.02 17.54
C ALA A 822 19.90 41.95 18.51
N PRO A 823 20.88 42.86 18.50
CA PRO A 823 21.35 43.82 17.49
C PRO A 823 22.88 43.68 17.21
N ALA A 824 23.47 44.64 16.49
CA ALA A 824 24.90 44.62 16.12
C ALA A 824 25.87 45.02 17.25
N GLY A 825 27.04 44.35 17.33
CA GLY A 825 28.19 44.84 18.12
C GLY A 825 29.30 43.82 18.43
N ALA A 826 30.44 43.95 17.75
CA ALA A 826 31.79 43.50 18.16
C ALA A 826 32.08 41.99 18.50
N ALA A 827 32.66 41.33 17.50
CA ALA A 827 33.89 40.53 17.58
C ALA A 827 34.01 39.25 18.47
N SER A 828 34.12 38.12 17.77
CA SER A 828 34.86 36.89 18.13
C SER A 828 34.35 35.97 19.25
N SER A 829 33.99 34.73 18.89
CA SER A 829 34.81 33.54 19.21
C SER A 829 34.15 32.19 18.84
N THR A 830 34.84 31.43 17.98
CA THR A 830 34.85 29.94 17.89
C THR A 830 33.58 29.19 17.42
N PRO A 831 33.69 28.09 16.64
CA PRO A 831 32.54 27.26 16.26
C PRO A 831 32.02 26.41 17.43
N GLY A 832 30.99 26.90 18.14
CA GLY A 832 30.20 26.13 19.11
C GLY A 832 29.19 25.24 18.40
N LYS A 833 29.12 23.95 18.77
CA LYS A 833 28.50 22.91 17.94
C LYS A 833 27.01 22.72 18.26
N ARG A 834 26.25 22.06 17.37
CA ARG A 834 24.78 22.07 17.38
C ARG A 834 24.22 21.33 18.60
N ALA A 835 24.93 20.34 19.12
CA ALA A 835 24.59 19.65 20.36
C ALA A 835 24.87 20.50 21.61
N ASP A 836 25.95 21.30 21.65
CA ASP A 836 26.23 22.24 22.74
C ASP A 836 25.07 23.24 22.92
N ARG A 837 24.58 23.82 21.81
CA ARG A 837 23.43 24.75 21.81
C ARG A 837 22.15 24.04 22.28
N ARG A 838 21.95 22.77 21.92
CA ARG A 838 20.79 21.97 22.38
C ARG A 838 20.88 21.61 23.86
N LEU A 839 22.07 21.26 24.36
CA LEU A 839 22.32 21.05 25.79
C LEU A 839 22.05 22.34 26.58
N ALA A 840 22.56 23.47 26.10
CA ALA A 840 22.28 24.79 26.68
C ALA A 840 20.78 25.15 26.66
N SER A 841 19.98 24.62 25.72
CA SER A 841 18.52 24.87 25.64
C SER A 841 17.66 23.98 26.55
N LEU A 842 18.25 22.97 27.22
CA LEU A 842 17.54 22.16 28.20
C LEU A 842 17.08 23.02 29.38
N VAL A 843 15.89 22.69 29.89
CA VAL A 843 15.37 23.23 31.15
C VAL A 843 16.07 22.51 32.30
N GLY A 844 16.54 23.24 33.31
CA GLY A 844 17.25 22.69 34.46
C GLY A 844 18.56 21.96 34.12
N LEU A 845 18.98 21.05 35.01
CA LEU A 845 20.20 20.23 34.86
C LEU A 845 21.50 21.03 34.69
N ASP A 846 21.64 22.18 35.36
CA ASP A 846 22.77 23.11 35.16
C ASP A 846 24.15 22.47 35.30
N GLY A 847 24.36 21.62 36.31
CA GLY A 847 25.63 20.90 36.49
C GLY A 847 26.01 19.96 35.33
N ILE A 848 25.02 19.46 34.57
CA ILE A 848 25.24 18.68 33.33
C ILE A 848 25.54 19.63 32.16
N ARG A 849 24.81 20.75 32.06
CA ARG A 849 25.00 21.78 31.03
C ARG A 849 26.40 22.39 31.08
N GLU A 850 26.99 22.51 32.27
CA GLU A 850 28.35 23.02 32.49
C GLU A 850 29.43 21.93 32.34
N SER A 851 29.22 20.73 32.87
CA SER A 851 30.27 19.68 32.90
C SER A 851 30.50 18.95 31.58
N LEU A 852 29.44 18.62 30.82
CA LEU A 852 29.60 17.84 29.57
C LEU A 852 30.45 18.58 28.53
N PRO A 853 30.21 19.86 28.20
CA PRO A 853 31.00 20.55 27.16
C PRO A 853 32.48 20.64 27.54
N ALA A 854 32.78 20.96 28.81
CA ALA A 854 34.15 21.01 29.32
C ALA A 854 34.87 19.65 29.19
N ARG A 855 34.15 18.55 29.47
CA ARG A 855 34.67 17.18 29.38
C ARG A 855 34.90 16.73 27.94
N VAL A 856 33.94 16.94 27.04
CA VAL A 856 34.09 16.58 25.62
C VAL A 856 35.23 17.40 24.98
N ALA A 857 35.37 18.69 25.35
CA ALA A 857 36.53 19.50 24.96
C ALA A 857 37.86 19.04 25.59
N GLY A 858 37.83 18.36 26.75
CA GLY A 858 38.98 17.68 27.34
C GLY A 858 39.41 16.44 26.54
N LEU A 859 38.45 15.57 26.22
CA LEU A 859 38.65 14.37 25.40
C LEU A 859 39.17 14.73 24.00
N ALA A 860 38.61 15.76 23.37
CA ALA A 860 39.07 16.27 22.07
C ALA A 860 40.55 16.72 22.11
N ARG A 861 40.98 17.38 23.20
CA ARG A 861 42.39 17.76 23.41
C ARG A 861 43.31 16.57 23.60
N LEU A 862 42.89 15.53 24.32
CA LEU A 862 43.65 14.28 24.48
C LEU A 862 43.86 13.58 23.13
N ARG A 863 42.79 13.43 22.33
CA ARG A 863 42.86 12.84 20.98
C ARG A 863 43.73 13.66 20.03
N ALA A 864 43.65 14.99 20.06
CA ALA A 864 44.52 15.88 19.29
C ALA A 864 46.00 15.76 19.69
N GLY A 865 46.28 15.44 20.96
CA GLY A 865 47.61 15.10 21.47
C GLY A 865 48.07 13.67 21.18
N GLY A 866 47.31 12.88 20.40
CA GLY A 866 47.63 11.49 20.06
C GLY A 866 47.44 10.49 21.21
N GLN A 867 46.80 10.89 22.32
CA GLN A 867 46.54 10.01 23.46
C GLN A 867 45.22 9.24 23.28
N PRO A 868 45.14 7.97 23.71
CA PRO A 868 43.94 7.17 23.58
C PRO A 868 42.80 7.71 24.46
N THR A 869 41.63 7.92 23.86
CA THR A 869 40.40 8.37 24.55
C THR A 869 39.43 7.23 24.89
N SER A 870 39.73 6.01 24.45
CA SER A 870 38.96 4.79 24.74
C SER A 870 38.84 4.57 26.25
N GLY A 871 37.63 4.29 26.74
CA GLY A 871 37.35 4.19 28.19
C GLY A 871 37.23 5.55 28.91
N LEU A 872 38.00 6.57 28.52
CA LEU A 872 37.88 7.91 29.11
C LEU A 872 36.59 8.64 28.72
N ALA A 873 35.97 8.28 27.59
CA ALA A 873 34.67 8.77 27.18
C ALA A 873 33.48 8.00 27.77
N ASN A 874 33.70 6.88 28.47
CA ASN A 874 32.62 6.10 29.08
C ASN A 874 32.16 6.75 30.38
N VAL A 875 30.85 6.97 30.55
CA VAL A 875 30.31 7.70 31.71
C VAL A 875 29.08 7.03 32.29
N VAL A 876 28.89 7.17 33.60
CA VAL A 876 27.66 6.73 34.28
C VAL A 876 26.72 7.93 34.42
N LEU A 877 25.45 7.78 34.05
CA LEU A 877 24.39 8.76 34.17
C LEU A 877 23.43 8.34 35.30
N ALA A 878 23.65 8.88 36.49
CA ALA A 878 22.84 8.56 37.67
C ALA A 878 21.77 9.63 37.93
N GLY A 879 20.61 9.24 38.45
CA GLY A 879 19.53 10.18 38.81
C GLY A 879 18.19 9.47 39.01
N PRO A 880 17.12 10.17 39.41
CA PRO A 880 15.80 9.57 39.57
C PRO A 880 15.12 9.27 38.22
N PRO A 881 14.06 8.44 38.20
CA PRO A 881 13.20 8.28 37.01
C PRO A 881 12.71 9.63 36.47
N GLY A 882 12.61 9.77 35.14
CA GLY A 882 12.15 11.00 34.51
C GLY A 882 13.12 12.19 34.54
N SER A 883 14.33 12.04 35.11
CA SER A 883 15.39 13.09 35.17
C SER A 883 16.05 13.45 33.83
N GLY A 884 15.68 12.79 32.72
CA GLY A 884 16.19 13.11 31.39
C GLY A 884 17.46 12.36 30.96
N ARG A 885 17.93 11.34 31.70
CA ARG A 885 19.14 10.53 31.41
C ARG A 885 19.30 10.17 29.92
N ARG A 886 18.27 9.59 29.26
CA ARG A 886 18.29 9.26 27.82
C ARG A 886 18.53 10.47 26.89
N ALA A 887 17.99 11.63 27.23
CA ALA A 887 18.18 12.85 26.44
C ALA A 887 19.59 13.42 26.61
N VAL A 888 20.15 13.34 27.82
CA VAL A 888 21.55 13.70 28.11
C VAL A 888 22.52 12.74 27.40
N ALA A 889 22.25 11.42 27.42
CA ALA A 889 23.01 10.44 26.65
C ALA A 889 23.04 10.75 25.15
N ALA A 890 21.87 11.04 24.55
CA ALA A 890 21.77 11.45 23.15
C ALA A 890 22.56 12.72 22.84
N LEU A 891 22.51 13.74 23.70
CA LEU A 891 23.29 14.96 23.50
C LEU A 891 24.80 14.70 23.66
N TYR A 892 25.21 13.89 24.64
CA TYR A 892 26.62 13.53 24.83
C TYR A 892 27.19 12.78 23.62
N GLY A 893 26.46 11.81 23.07
CA GLY A 893 26.83 11.11 21.84
C GLY A 893 27.01 12.07 20.65
N HIS A 894 26.05 12.97 20.43
CA HIS A 894 26.19 14.02 19.41
C HIS A 894 27.40 14.93 19.67
N MET A 895 27.65 15.38 20.90
CA MET A 895 28.81 16.23 21.23
C MET A 895 30.14 15.51 20.96
N LEU A 896 30.25 14.23 21.29
CA LEU A 896 31.42 13.41 20.97
C LEU A 896 31.62 13.32 19.45
N ALA A 897 30.57 13.05 18.68
CA ALA A 897 30.63 12.97 17.22
C ALA A 897 30.95 14.32 16.56
N GLU A 898 30.36 15.42 17.04
CA GLU A 898 30.67 16.78 16.56
C GLU A 898 32.11 17.19 16.89
N GLN A 899 32.74 16.65 17.95
CA GLN A 899 34.17 16.78 18.23
C GLN A 899 35.07 15.76 17.50
N GLY A 900 34.49 14.91 16.63
CA GLY A 900 35.22 13.87 15.89
C GLY A 900 35.78 12.76 16.80
N LEU A 901 35.29 12.65 18.03
CA LEU A 901 35.66 11.58 18.97
C LEU A 901 34.95 10.27 18.61
N LEU A 902 33.76 10.35 18.03
CA LEU A 902 33.02 9.22 17.44
C LEU A 902 32.72 9.48 15.96
N PRO A 903 32.64 8.44 15.12
CA PRO A 903 32.07 8.54 13.76
C PRO A 903 30.60 8.97 13.76
N THR A 904 29.80 8.47 14.70
CA THR A 904 28.37 8.80 14.82
C THR A 904 27.99 9.16 16.26
N GLY A 905 26.97 10.00 16.41
CA GLY A 905 26.39 10.32 17.72
C GLY A 905 25.22 9.42 18.12
N THR A 906 24.97 8.35 17.35
CA THR A 906 23.82 7.47 17.50
C THR A 906 23.88 6.76 18.85
N VAL A 907 22.77 6.77 19.58
CA VAL A 907 22.65 6.08 20.88
C VAL A 907 21.78 4.84 20.73
N HIS A 908 22.30 3.70 21.16
CA HIS A 908 21.65 2.40 21.17
C HIS A 908 21.24 2.09 22.63
N PRO A 909 19.99 2.39 23.04
CA PRO A 909 19.52 2.15 24.40
C PRO A 909 19.15 0.68 24.60
N VAL A 910 19.75 0.03 25.60
CA VAL A 910 19.51 -1.38 25.92
C VAL A 910 19.29 -1.53 27.43
N PRO A 911 18.10 -1.95 27.89
CA PRO A 911 17.91 -2.31 29.30
C PRO A 911 18.72 -3.57 29.62
N LEU A 912 19.45 -3.58 30.74
CA LEU A 912 20.26 -4.73 31.15
C LEU A 912 19.39 -5.98 31.39
N SER A 913 18.10 -5.80 31.71
CA SER A 913 17.12 -6.89 31.79
C SER A 913 16.81 -7.58 30.45
N ALA A 914 17.19 -7.01 29.31
CA ALA A 914 17.09 -7.66 28.00
C ALA A 914 18.27 -8.58 27.68
N VAL A 915 19.41 -8.47 28.39
CA VAL A 915 20.58 -9.35 28.15
C VAL A 915 20.32 -10.73 28.76
N PRO A 916 20.23 -11.82 27.98
CA PRO A 916 19.85 -13.13 28.48
C PRO A 916 21.02 -13.86 29.17
N ASP A 917 20.72 -14.50 30.30
CA ASP A 917 21.67 -15.21 31.19
C ASP A 917 21.30 -16.70 31.39
N GLY A 918 20.48 -17.27 30.51
CA GLY A 918 19.90 -18.61 30.65
C GLY A 918 20.89 -19.77 30.49
N TRP A 919 22.08 -19.54 29.95
CA TRP A 919 23.17 -20.52 29.92
C TRP A 919 24.57 -19.87 29.92
N PRO A 920 25.63 -20.58 30.36
CA PRO A 920 26.97 -20.01 30.54
C PRO A 920 27.58 -19.49 29.23
N GLY A 921 27.85 -18.18 29.16
CA GLY A 921 28.38 -17.51 27.98
C GLY A 921 27.33 -16.83 27.10
N GLN A 922 26.03 -17.07 27.33
CA GLN A 922 24.95 -16.42 26.57
C GLN A 922 25.02 -14.88 26.66
N ALA A 923 25.22 -14.35 27.87
CA ALA A 923 25.35 -12.93 28.10
C ALA A 923 26.59 -12.32 27.42
N ALA A 924 27.68 -13.08 27.26
CA ALA A 924 28.89 -12.61 26.57
C ALA A 924 28.75 -12.61 25.04
N ALA A 925 28.03 -13.59 24.48
CA ALA A 925 27.68 -13.59 23.06
C ALA A 925 26.73 -12.43 22.73
N TYR A 926 25.68 -12.24 23.53
CA TYR A 926 24.73 -11.14 23.36
C TYR A 926 25.39 -9.77 23.60
N ALA A 927 26.22 -9.62 24.64
CA ALA A 927 27.00 -8.41 24.85
C ALA A 927 27.91 -8.10 23.65
N SER A 928 28.53 -9.11 23.01
CA SER A 928 29.36 -8.86 21.83
C SER A 928 28.54 -8.31 20.66
N SER A 929 27.36 -8.87 20.37
CA SER A 929 26.50 -8.34 19.30
C SER A 929 25.97 -6.93 19.60
N LEU A 930 25.67 -6.60 20.86
CA LEU A 930 25.29 -5.23 21.24
C LEU A 930 26.39 -4.19 20.98
N PHE A 931 27.66 -4.58 21.11
CA PHE A 931 28.79 -3.69 20.81
C PHE A 931 29.04 -3.59 19.30
N GLU A 932 28.82 -4.68 18.54
CA GLU A 932 28.84 -4.68 17.07
C GLU A 932 27.72 -3.78 16.51
N GLU A 933 26.50 -3.86 17.05
CA GLU A 933 25.37 -3.00 16.68
C GLU A 933 25.60 -1.51 17.02
N ALA A 934 26.38 -1.21 18.05
CA ALA A 934 26.70 0.16 18.49
C ALA A 934 28.07 0.66 17.97
N ALA A 935 28.71 -0.06 17.03
CA ALA A 935 30.04 0.25 16.51
C ALA A 935 30.15 1.68 15.97
N GLY A 936 31.14 2.44 16.47
CA GLY A 936 31.33 3.84 16.09
C GLY A 936 30.24 4.81 16.59
N GLY A 937 29.42 4.37 17.54
CA GLY A 937 28.38 5.16 18.22
C GLY A 937 28.45 5.02 19.74
N VAL A 938 27.28 5.12 20.37
CA VAL A 938 27.14 5.07 21.83
C VAL A 938 26.21 3.93 22.24
N LEU A 939 26.70 3.00 23.06
CA LEU A 939 25.87 1.98 23.70
C LEU A 939 25.39 2.50 25.06
N LEU A 940 24.08 2.76 25.20
CA LEU A 940 23.47 3.19 26.45
C LEU A 940 22.84 1.97 27.15
N LEU A 941 23.60 1.39 28.07
CA LEU A 941 23.13 0.34 28.96
C LEU A 941 22.26 0.97 30.05
N GLU A 942 21.05 0.47 30.25
CA GLU A 942 20.11 0.98 31.24
C GLU A 942 19.92 -0.04 32.36
N TRP A 943 20.33 0.34 33.57
CA TRP A 943 20.08 -0.43 34.78
C TRP A 943 18.63 -0.20 35.20
N ASP A 944 17.76 -1.12 34.77
CA ASP A 944 16.32 -1.08 34.98
C ASP A 944 15.87 -2.01 36.13
N ARG A 945 14.70 -1.73 36.71
CA ARG A 945 14.20 -2.45 37.91
C ARG A 945 14.09 -3.98 37.71
N PRO A 946 13.64 -4.50 36.55
CA PRO A 946 13.71 -5.93 36.26
C PRO A 946 15.13 -6.51 36.32
N PHE A 947 16.17 -5.75 35.98
CA PHE A 947 17.56 -6.19 36.15
C PHE A 947 17.96 -6.23 37.63
N SER A 948 17.67 -5.18 38.42
CA SER A 948 17.90 -5.19 39.87
C SER A 948 17.18 -6.34 40.58
N ALA A 949 16.01 -6.76 40.08
CA ALA A 949 15.23 -7.88 40.60
C ALA A 949 15.79 -9.27 40.23
N ARG A 950 16.75 -9.38 39.30
CA ARG A 950 17.35 -10.68 38.93
C ARG A 950 18.17 -11.28 40.09
N PRO A 951 18.30 -12.62 40.18
CA PRO A 951 19.22 -13.27 41.10
C PRO A 951 20.66 -12.78 40.90
N ALA A 952 21.43 -12.64 42.00
CA ALA A 952 22.79 -12.09 41.96
C ALA A 952 23.70 -12.79 40.93
N ALA A 953 23.64 -14.13 40.82
CA ALA A 953 24.42 -14.87 39.84
C ALA A 953 24.12 -14.49 38.37
N GLY A 954 22.87 -14.18 38.05
CA GLY A 954 22.45 -13.73 36.72
C GLY A 954 22.91 -12.29 36.44
N ARG A 955 22.80 -11.39 37.43
CA ARG A 955 23.35 -10.03 37.34
C ARG A 955 24.86 -10.06 37.12
N THR A 956 25.62 -10.79 37.93
CA THR A 956 27.07 -10.94 37.76
C THR A 956 27.43 -11.52 36.39
N ALA A 957 26.68 -12.50 35.87
CA ALA A 957 26.93 -13.06 34.54
C ALA A 957 26.75 -12.03 33.41
N VAL A 958 25.79 -11.11 33.53
CA VAL A 958 25.61 -10.00 32.58
C VAL A 958 26.67 -8.91 32.76
N LEU A 959 27.00 -8.54 34.00
CA LEU A 959 27.97 -7.47 34.26
C LEU A 959 29.40 -7.88 33.90
N GLU A 960 29.83 -9.11 34.18
CA GLU A 960 31.17 -9.61 33.80
C GLU A 960 31.30 -9.93 32.29
N ALA A 961 30.19 -10.05 31.55
CA ALA A 961 30.21 -10.21 30.10
C ALA A 961 30.63 -8.92 29.36
N LEU A 962 30.36 -7.75 29.95
CA LEU A 962 30.52 -6.46 29.30
C LEU A 962 31.99 -5.96 29.19
N PRO A 963 32.86 -6.02 30.24
CA PRO A 963 34.22 -5.47 30.20
C PRO A 963 35.08 -6.01 29.05
N GLY A 964 34.95 -7.29 28.74
CA GLY A 964 35.66 -7.90 27.62
C GLY A 964 35.25 -7.31 26.27
N CYS A 965 33.97 -6.91 26.13
CA CYS A 965 33.46 -6.26 24.92
C CYS A 965 33.91 -4.79 24.87
N VAL A 966 33.82 -4.05 25.99
CA VAL A 966 34.36 -2.68 26.12
C VAL A 966 35.82 -2.60 25.71
N ALA A 967 36.65 -3.55 26.16
CA ALA A 967 38.08 -3.56 25.88
C ALA A 967 38.42 -3.93 24.42
N ARG A 968 37.55 -4.68 23.73
CA ARG A 968 37.74 -5.08 22.33
C ARG A 968 37.20 -4.06 21.32
N SER A 969 36.28 -3.20 21.75
CA SER A 969 35.55 -2.25 20.91
C SER A 969 35.81 -0.79 21.33
N PRO A 970 37.06 -0.29 21.24
CA PRO A 970 37.43 1.07 21.68
C PRO A 970 36.73 2.20 20.90
N GLU A 971 36.12 1.88 19.75
CA GLU A 971 35.29 2.76 18.92
C GLU A 971 33.84 2.93 19.44
N VAL A 972 33.41 2.12 20.42
CA VAL A 972 32.11 2.25 21.08
C VAL A 972 32.27 3.01 22.39
N VAL A 973 31.51 4.09 22.57
CA VAL A 973 31.41 4.75 23.88
C VAL A 973 30.25 4.15 24.67
N VAL A 974 30.56 3.68 25.87
CA VAL A 974 29.57 3.00 26.71
C VAL A 974 29.09 3.94 27.80
N LEU A 975 27.77 4.09 27.87
CA LEU A 975 27.09 4.81 28.93
C LEU A 975 26.27 3.84 29.77
N LEU A 976 26.32 3.99 31.09
CA LEU A 976 25.45 3.23 32.00
C LEU A 976 24.49 4.20 32.70
N SER A 977 23.18 3.98 32.58
CA SER A 977 22.14 4.87 33.11
C SER A 977 21.25 4.13 34.10
N GLY A 978 21.07 4.67 35.32
CA GLY A 978 20.36 3.98 36.40
C GLY A 978 19.96 4.89 37.57
N GLU A 979 19.21 4.36 38.53
CA GLU A 979 18.92 5.06 39.79
C GLU A 979 20.16 5.12 40.70
N ASP A 980 20.26 6.16 41.53
CA ASP A 980 21.47 6.48 42.32
C ASP A 980 21.82 5.39 43.37
N ASP A 981 20.85 4.56 43.76
CA ASP A 981 21.03 3.43 44.69
C ASP A 981 21.47 2.16 43.97
N ASP A 982 20.87 1.84 42.81
CA ASP A 982 21.28 0.71 41.95
C ASP A 982 22.74 0.84 41.49
N LEU A 983 23.10 2.01 40.98
CA LEU A 983 24.46 2.28 40.46
C LEU A 983 25.52 2.29 41.56
N ARG A 984 25.14 2.48 42.83
CA ARG A 984 26.06 2.36 43.98
C ARG A 984 26.47 0.91 44.26
N ALA A 985 25.70 -0.08 43.78
CA ALA A 985 26.06 -1.49 43.89
C ALA A 985 27.09 -1.94 42.83
N LEU A 986 27.22 -1.24 41.69
CA LEU A 986 28.07 -1.66 40.56
C LEU A 986 29.51 -2.04 40.98
N PRO A 987 30.27 -1.27 41.80
CA PRO A 987 31.63 -1.65 42.17
C PRO A 987 31.73 -2.92 43.04
N GLN A 988 30.64 -3.33 43.67
CA GLN A 988 30.54 -4.57 44.44
C GLN A 988 30.09 -5.75 43.57
N GLU A 989 29.24 -5.53 42.57
CA GLU A 989 28.74 -6.58 41.67
C GLU A 989 29.66 -6.86 40.48
N SER A 990 30.40 -5.86 40.00
CA SER A 990 31.50 -6.02 39.03
C SER A 990 32.49 -4.84 39.15
N SER A 991 33.58 -5.06 39.87
CA SER A 991 34.68 -4.08 39.95
C SER A 991 35.37 -3.88 38.59
N THR A 992 35.39 -4.91 37.74
CA THR A 992 35.91 -4.87 36.36
C THR A 992 35.11 -3.89 35.50
N LEU A 993 33.77 -3.98 35.52
CA LEU A 993 32.90 -3.08 34.76
C LEU A 993 32.87 -1.67 35.36
N ALA A 994 32.91 -1.54 36.69
CA ALA A 994 33.03 -0.23 37.34
C ALA A 994 34.29 0.53 36.89
N GLY A 995 35.41 -0.19 36.70
CA GLY A 995 36.67 0.37 36.17
C GLY A 995 36.62 0.80 34.70
N CYS A 996 35.57 0.45 33.95
CA CYS A 996 35.41 0.83 32.54
C CYS A 996 34.81 2.24 32.34
N PHE A 997 34.39 2.92 33.41
CA PHE A 997 33.78 4.25 33.38
C PHE A 997 34.66 5.28 34.10
N SER A 998 34.87 6.45 33.47
CA SER A 998 35.81 7.45 34.00
C SER A 998 35.18 8.50 34.93
N GLU A 999 33.85 8.61 34.98
CA GLU A 999 33.14 9.54 35.88
C GLU A 999 31.65 9.17 36.02
N TYR A 1000 31.04 9.57 37.14
CA TYR A 1000 29.61 9.44 37.43
C TYR A 1000 28.95 10.82 37.42
N LEU A 1001 28.16 11.10 36.39
CA LEU A 1001 27.40 12.34 36.23
C LEU A 1001 26.02 12.19 36.85
N ARG A 1002 25.70 13.03 37.84
CA ARG A 1002 24.42 12.99 38.54
C ARG A 1002 23.44 14.03 38.02
N LEU A 1003 22.26 13.59 37.62
CA LEU A 1003 21.14 14.40 37.21
C LEU A 1003 20.23 14.65 38.42
N ALA A 1004 20.17 15.91 38.86
CA ALA A 1004 19.28 16.31 39.95
C ALA A 1004 17.79 16.14 39.55
N PRO A 1005 16.88 15.90 40.52
CA PRO A 1005 15.45 15.98 40.27
C PRO A 1005 15.05 17.40 39.87
N TYR A 1006 14.07 17.50 38.96
CA TYR A 1006 13.52 18.77 38.50
C TYR A 1006 12.77 19.53 39.61
N ARG A 1007 12.93 20.85 39.62
CA ARG A 1007 12.17 21.80 40.46
C ARG A 1007 10.77 22.02 39.89
N ALA A 1008 9.86 22.54 40.72
CA ALA A 1008 8.50 22.88 40.32
C ALA A 1008 8.45 23.82 39.10
N GLU A 1009 9.26 24.89 39.12
CA GLU A 1009 9.32 25.86 38.01
C GLU A 1009 9.79 25.21 36.70
N GLU A 1010 10.74 24.27 36.78
CA GLU A 1010 11.28 23.56 35.62
C GLU A 1010 10.27 22.58 35.01
N LEU A 1011 9.45 21.93 35.85
CA LEU A 1011 8.35 21.07 35.39
C LEU A 1011 7.23 21.89 34.73
N ALA A 1012 6.95 23.10 35.23
CA ALA A 1012 6.00 24.02 34.64
C ALA A 1012 6.42 24.44 33.22
N GLU A 1013 7.65 24.93 33.06
CA GLU A 1013 8.23 25.30 31.76
C GLU A 1013 8.23 24.12 30.77
N LEU A 1014 8.52 22.90 31.24
CA LEU A 1014 8.44 21.70 30.41
C LEU A 1014 7.01 21.38 29.94
N ALA A 1015 5.99 21.63 30.78
CA ALA A 1015 4.58 21.47 30.42
C ALA A 1015 4.12 22.55 29.43
N VAL A 1016 4.48 23.83 29.65
CA VAL A 1016 4.20 24.94 28.71
C VAL A 1016 4.83 24.65 27.34
N ARG A 1017 6.11 24.27 27.29
CA ARG A 1017 6.79 23.86 26.05
C ARG A 1017 6.17 22.64 25.37
N ARG A 1018 5.38 21.82 26.06
CA ARG A 1018 4.64 20.70 25.47
C ARG A 1018 3.32 21.18 24.86
N LEU A 1019 2.54 21.99 25.59
CA LEU A 1019 1.28 22.57 25.10
C LEU A 1019 1.48 23.42 23.84
N LEU A 1020 2.50 24.30 23.82
CA LEU A 1020 2.83 25.10 22.64
C LEU A 1020 3.15 24.23 21.40
N ARG A 1021 3.84 23.09 21.59
CA ARG A 1021 4.13 22.13 20.51
C ARG A 1021 2.92 21.29 20.06
N LEU A 1022 1.86 21.24 20.86
CA LEU A 1022 0.56 20.68 20.48
C LEU A 1022 -0.32 21.71 19.76
N GLY A 1023 0.20 22.92 19.47
CA GLY A 1023 -0.49 23.97 18.73
C GLY A 1023 -1.37 24.87 19.60
N HIS A 1024 -1.35 24.69 20.93
CA HIS A 1024 -2.12 25.52 21.86
C HIS A 1024 -1.49 26.89 22.10
N VAL A 1025 -2.34 27.87 22.40
CA VAL A 1025 -1.94 29.21 22.86
C VAL A 1025 -2.33 29.37 24.33
N LEU A 1026 -1.39 29.88 25.14
CA LEU A 1026 -1.60 30.16 26.56
C LEU A 1026 -1.43 31.66 26.82
N ASP A 1027 -2.47 32.26 27.39
CA ASP A 1027 -2.42 33.62 27.95
C ASP A 1027 -1.66 33.65 29.30
N ALA A 1028 -1.56 34.83 29.91
CA ALA A 1028 -0.86 34.98 31.18
C ALA A 1028 -1.52 34.21 32.34
N ALA A 1029 -2.86 34.12 32.35
CA ALA A 1029 -3.60 33.44 33.41
C ALA A 1029 -3.45 31.91 33.32
N ALA A 1030 -3.48 31.35 32.11
CA ALA A 1030 -3.27 29.94 31.85
C ALA A 1030 -1.83 29.51 32.14
N ARG A 1031 -0.82 30.36 31.85
CA ARG A 1031 0.58 30.10 32.27
C ARG A 1031 0.70 30.08 33.79
N GLN A 1032 0.16 31.08 34.49
CA GLN A 1032 0.17 31.11 35.96
C GLN A 1032 -0.55 29.89 36.56
N ALA A 1033 -1.64 29.43 35.95
CA ALA A 1033 -2.30 28.19 36.35
C ALA A 1033 -1.42 26.97 36.13
N VAL A 1034 -0.67 26.88 35.02
CA VAL A 1034 0.30 25.79 34.79
C VAL A 1034 1.41 25.82 35.85
N ASP A 1035 1.95 26.97 36.20
CA ASP A 1035 2.99 27.12 37.24
C ASP A 1035 2.51 26.60 38.61
N ILE A 1036 1.30 27.00 39.02
CA ILE A 1036 0.69 26.56 40.29
C ILE A 1036 0.45 25.04 40.28
N ARG A 1037 -0.16 24.49 39.22
CA ARG A 1037 -0.53 23.06 39.15
C ARG A 1037 0.68 22.16 38.94
N ALA A 1038 1.73 22.64 38.27
CA ALA A 1038 2.99 21.90 38.09
C ALA A 1038 3.75 21.72 39.40
N ALA A 1039 3.65 22.66 40.35
CA ALA A 1039 4.23 22.53 41.69
C ALA A 1039 3.61 21.38 42.52
N GLU A 1040 2.42 20.91 42.15
CA GLU A 1040 1.74 19.76 42.78
C GLU A 1040 2.08 18.41 42.10
N LEU A 1041 2.88 18.41 41.02
CA LEU A 1041 3.26 17.18 40.34
C LEU A 1041 4.29 16.39 41.17
N PRO A 1042 4.19 15.05 41.27
CA PRO A 1042 5.20 14.25 41.93
C PRO A 1042 6.56 14.41 41.24
N THR A 1043 7.54 14.99 41.92
CA THR A 1043 8.90 15.23 41.39
C THR A 1043 9.58 13.95 40.90
N ALA A 1044 9.25 12.81 41.49
CA ALA A 1044 9.70 11.47 41.08
C ALA A 1044 9.25 11.04 39.66
N LEU A 1045 8.30 11.73 39.03
CA LEU A 1045 7.90 11.49 37.64
C LEU A 1045 8.66 12.37 36.63
N GLY A 1046 9.34 13.43 37.09
CA GLY A 1046 10.14 14.33 36.25
C GLY A 1046 9.44 14.78 34.95
N VAL A 1047 10.17 14.71 33.84
CA VAL A 1047 9.68 15.09 32.49
C VAL A 1047 8.45 14.28 32.06
N PHE A 1048 8.29 13.04 32.52
CA PHE A 1048 7.11 12.22 32.19
C PHE A 1048 5.84 12.77 32.84
N GLY A 1049 5.94 13.18 34.12
CA GLY A 1049 4.84 13.84 34.83
C GLY A 1049 4.40 15.14 34.15
N ALA A 1050 5.36 16.01 33.78
CA ALA A 1050 5.08 17.27 33.09
C ALA A 1050 4.41 17.06 31.70
N ARG A 1051 4.84 16.05 30.94
CA ARG A 1051 4.21 15.71 29.65
C ARG A 1051 2.80 15.17 29.81
N LEU A 1052 2.58 14.23 30.73
CA LEU A 1052 1.26 13.66 30.97
C LEU A 1052 0.27 14.73 31.48
N PHE A 1053 0.74 15.66 32.30
CA PHE A 1053 -0.05 16.82 32.72
C PHE A 1053 -0.45 17.69 31.53
N ALA A 1054 0.51 18.09 30.69
CA ALA A 1054 0.25 18.88 29.48
C ALA A 1054 -0.70 18.17 28.49
N ASP A 1055 -0.54 16.88 28.26
CA ASP A 1055 -1.38 16.11 27.34
C ASP A 1055 -2.84 15.99 27.88
N ARG A 1056 -3.03 15.98 29.21
CA ARG A 1056 -4.36 16.07 29.84
C ARG A 1056 -4.97 17.46 29.76
N VAL A 1057 -4.18 18.52 29.96
CA VAL A 1057 -4.64 19.90 29.78
C VAL A 1057 -5.11 20.12 28.34
N SER A 1058 -4.38 19.58 27.36
CA SER A 1058 -4.77 19.58 25.94
C SER A 1058 -6.13 18.90 25.71
N ALA A 1059 -6.34 17.71 26.28
CA ALA A 1059 -7.60 16.98 26.17
C ALA A 1059 -8.80 17.70 26.82
N VAL A 1060 -8.59 18.43 27.92
CA VAL A 1060 -9.63 19.20 28.61
C VAL A 1060 -9.93 20.55 27.93
N ALA A 1061 -8.92 21.18 27.32
CA ALA A 1061 -9.08 22.51 26.71
C ALA A 1061 -10.10 22.53 25.55
N GLY A 1062 -10.20 21.44 24.77
CA GLY A 1062 -11.20 21.27 23.69
C GLY A 1062 -11.15 22.29 22.54
N ARG A 1063 -10.24 23.27 22.61
CA ARG A 1063 -10.03 24.40 21.70
C ARG A 1063 -8.55 24.76 21.67
N ARG A 1064 -8.16 25.63 20.73
CA ARG A 1064 -6.76 26.03 20.53
C ARG A 1064 -6.22 26.91 21.67
N GLU A 1065 -7.05 27.75 22.26
CA GLU A 1065 -6.71 28.54 23.45
C GLU A 1065 -6.95 27.73 24.72
N VAL A 1066 -5.94 27.65 25.58
CA VAL A 1066 -6.04 26.98 26.89
C VAL A 1066 -6.41 28.02 27.94
N SER A 1067 -7.54 27.85 28.63
CA SER A 1067 -7.95 28.71 29.74
C SER A 1067 -7.36 28.24 31.07
N ALA A 1068 -7.24 29.15 32.04
CA ALA A 1068 -6.86 28.80 33.40
C ALA A 1068 -7.80 27.77 34.05
N GLU A 1069 -9.09 27.79 33.70
CA GLU A 1069 -10.09 26.81 34.15
C GLU A 1069 -9.80 25.39 33.62
N ALA A 1070 -9.42 25.25 32.34
CA ALA A 1070 -9.04 23.97 31.76
C ALA A 1070 -7.79 23.38 32.42
N VAL A 1071 -6.84 24.24 32.83
CA VAL A 1071 -5.64 23.83 33.58
C VAL A 1071 -6.01 23.40 35.01
N ALA A 1072 -6.90 24.15 35.68
CA ALA A 1072 -7.35 23.83 37.04
C ALA A 1072 -8.18 22.54 37.11
N ALA A 1073 -8.95 22.22 36.06
CA ALA A 1073 -9.79 21.03 35.97
C ALA A 1073 -8.98 19.71 35.86
N VAL A 1074 -7.68 19.75 35.52
CA VAL A 1074 -6.84 18.54 35.47
C VAL A 1074 -6.41 18.13 36.90
N PRO A 1075 -6.73 16.91 37.36
CA PRO A 1075 -6.35 16.45 38.69
C PRO A 1075 -4.84 16.23 38.81
N THR A 1076 -4.29 16.70 39.92
CA THR A 1076 -2.89 16.55 40.36
C THR A 1076 -2.81 15.48 41.46
N GLY A 1077 -1.68 14.78 41.54
CA GLY A 1077 -1.43 13.75 42.56
C GLY A 1077 -1.22 12.33 42.00
N THR A 1078 -0.57 11.49 42.82
CA THR A 1078 -0.15 10.13 42.45
C THR A 1078 -1.30 9.18 42.13
N ALA A 1079 -2.44 9.30 42.82
CA ALA A 1079 -3.62 8.46 42.59
C ALA A 1079 -4.32 8.74 41.24
N ALA A 1080 -4.08 9.89 40.62
CA ALA A 1080 -4.70 10.27 39.34
C ALA A 1080 -3.88 9.80 38.12
N ILE A 1081 -2.73 9.16 38.30
CA ILE A 1081 -1.83 8.73 37.23
C ILE A 1081 -1.67 7.21 37.29
N PRO A 1082 -2.34 6.44 36.41
CA PRO A 1082 -2.10 5.00 36.29
C PRO A 1082 -0.73 4.80 35.63
N VAL A 1083 0.31 4.69 36.44
CA VAL A 1083 1.67 4.42 35.98
C VAL A 1083 1.77 2.93 35.56
N ARG A 1084 1.49 2.64 34.29
CA ARG A 1084 2.19 1.56 33.59
C ARG A 1084 3.51 2.16 33.10
N VAL A 1085 4.61 1.85 33.80
CA VAL A 1085 5.98 2.00 33.27
C VAL A 1085 6.23 0.87 32.28
#